data_AF-A0A3B4YY67-F1
#
_entry.id   AF-A0A3B4YY67-F1
#
_cell.length_a   1.000
_cell.length_b   1.000
_cell.length_c   1.000
_cell.angle_alpha   90.00
_cell.angle_beta   90.00
_cell.angle_gamma   90.00
#
_symmetry.space_group_name_H-M   'P 1'
#
loop_
_entity.id
_entity.type
_entity.pdbx_description
1 polymer ?
#
loop_
_entity_poly.entity_id
_entity_poly.type
_entity_poly.pdbx_seq_one_letter_code
_entity_poly.pdbx_strand_id
1 'polypeptide(L)'
;MAEENPETDGPRSNMPAELHHPHSKYSQWKFKLFRVRSMEKAPLPSETQAENGVLLGISPPAAPKIELDNGVSPGSVMKLCLGGKSKENVEGPGRRVDKKLEEMDTHMNHLRCLCRLCGMTLRKVKGPVHEVHGDLDEVSKGVLRKMGCRFTGWPEVILKVFKVDVTEDTESVHPLSFCHRCWMAAIRGGGVCNFSRVRVPEWKPHSSPCYLCSPKKCSFQRTGRKRRKTIPRAQSLAKRTRWEHSDSIAVGEKRVLRSFADRHHGQGLRGWRKPSIQREQWVRNITRCQKDHLSAKLISDKLPVDFLFSFTCLVCDHLLFDPVQSPCGHLFCRSCIIKCNHVLGPHCPACNLSCGPDDLSPPAKAFLSALHSLPLLCPRGGCGKQVRLDSFKAHCRDHELNEQDANEQSSELDNYLLANKGGRPRQHLLSLTRRAQKHRLRDLKNQVKVFADKEEGGDLKSVCLTLFLLALRSGNEHRQADELEAMMQGRGFGLHPAVCLAIRVNTFLSCSQYHKMYRTVKATSGRQIFQPLHTLRAAEKELLPGFHQFEWQPALKNVSTSCNVGIINGLSGWASSVDDTPADTITRRFRYDVALVSALKDLEEDIMEGLRESGMEDSACTSGFTVMIKECCDGMGDVSEKHGGGPAIPEKAVRFSFTVMSLSVRAEEEEEDVTIFTEPRPNSELSCKPLCLMFVDESDHETLTALLGPVVAERNAMKESRLILSIGGLPRSFRFHFRGTGYDEKMVREMEGLESSGSTYVCTLCDSSRANASQNMVLHSVTRGHEENLERYEIWRTNPFSESVDELRDRVKGVSAKPFMETHPTLDALHCDIGNATEFYKIFQDEIGEVYQKVNPSREERRSWRAALDKQLRKKMKLKPVMRMNGNYARRLMTLETVEVVCELVPSEERREALRELMRLYLQMRPVWRATCPAKECPDQLCRYSFNSQHFADLLSSTFKYRYNGKITNYLHKTLAHVPEIIERDGSIGAWASEGNESANKLFRRFRKMNARQSKAFELEDVLKHHWLYTSKYLQKFMEAHKNSAKALQATIDPIEMQDDEDISLEVNEF
;
A
#
# COMPACT_ATOMS: atom_id res chain seq x y z
N MET A 1 -50.85 -15.80 -38.31
CA MET A 1 -51.89 -16.84 -38.23
C MET A 1 -51.27 -18.00 -37.48
N ALA A 2 -51.89 -18.47 -36.39
CA ALA A 2 -51.45 -19.54 -35.45
C ALA A 2 -50.05 -19.32 -34.82
N GLU A 3 -49.82 -19.37 -33.50
CA GLU A 3 -50.09 -20.45 -32.50
C GLU A 3 -49.21 -21.69 -32.78
N GLU A 4 -48.54 -22.33 -31.81
CA GLU A 4 -48.89 -22.55 -30.39
C GLU A 4 -47.70 -22.48 -29.41
N ASN A 5 -48.02 -22.29 -28.11
CA ASN A 5 -47.18 -22.67 -26.95
C ASN A 5 -47.66 -24.04 -26.43
N PRO A 6 -46.82 -24.80 -25.70
CA PRO A 6 -47.34 -25.33 -24.44
C PRO A 6 -46.37 -25.25 -23.25
N GLU A 7 -46.91 -24.92 -22.08
CA GLU A 7 -46.28 -25.11 -20.77
C GLU A 7 -46.41 -26.58 -20.32
N THR A 8 -45.44 -27.09 -19.57
CA THR A 8 -45.64 -28.24 -18.66
C THR A 8 -44.84 -28.03 -17.38
N ASP A 9 -45.39 -28.49 -16.24
CA ASP A 9 -45.01 -28.04 -14.90
C ASP A 9 -44.63 -29.21 -13.96
N GLY A 10 -43.55 -29.04 -13.20
CA GLY A 10 -43.12 -29.89 -12.08
C GLY A 10 -42.29 -31.16 -12.39
N PRO A 11 -41.65 -31.80 -11.37
CA PRO A 11 -41.67 -31.48 -9.94
C PRO A 11 -40.30 -31.19 -9.29
N ARG A 12 -40.37 -30.71 -8.03
CA ARG A 12 -39.24 -30.42 -7.12
C ARG A 12 -38.34 -31.63 -6.86
N SER A 13 -37.02 -31.40 -6.74
CA SER A 13 -36.14 -32.21 -5.88
C SER A 13 -35.42 -31.30 -4.88
N ASN A 14 -35.17 -31.81 -3.66
CA ASN A 14 -34.72 -31.00 -2.53
C ASN A 14 -33.19 -30.92 -2.48
N MET A 15 -32.65 -29.69 -2.49
CA MET A 15 -31.28 -29.42 -2.02
C MET A 15 -31.22 -29.62 -0.49
N PRO A 16 -30.23 -30.36 0.06
CA PRO A 16 -30.02 -30.42 1.50
C PRO A 16 -29.49 -29.08 2.04
N ALA A 17 -29.85 -28.76 3.29
CA ALA A 17 -29.63 -27.44 3.88
C ALA A 17 -28.14 -27.09 4.05
N GLU A 18 -27.77 -25.87 3.65
CA GLU A 18 -26.45 -25.30 3.92
C GLU A 18 -26.19 -25.21 5.44
N LEU A 19 -25.04 -25.72 5.89
CA LEU A 19 -24.59 -25.56 7.27
C LEU A 19 -24.16 -24.10 7.52
N HIS A 20 -25.00 -23.34 8.23
CA HIS A 20 -24.68 -21.99 8.67
C HIS A 20 -23.39 -21.94 9.52
N HIS A 21 -22.30 -21.42 8.95
CA HIS A 21 -21.10 -21.06 9.71
C HIS A 21 -21.12 -19.59 10.21
N PRO A 22 -20.89 -19.33 11.51
CA PRO A 22 -21.22 -18.05 12.13
C PRO A 22 -20.11 -16.98 12.03
N HIS A 23 -19.73 -16.55 10.81
CA HIS A 23 -18.74 -15.48 10.59
C HIS A 23 -19.19 -14.35 9.64
N SER A 24 -20.48 -13.98 9.66
CA SER A 24 -21.07 -12.87 8.89
C SER A 24 -20.68 -11.44 9.34
N LYS A 25 -19.54 -11.25 10.04
CA LYS A 25 -19.10 -9.94 10.57
C LYS A 25 -17.87 -9.32 9.89
N TYR A 26 -17.40 -9.86 8.77
CA TYR A 26 -16.31 -9.25 7.99
C TYR A 26 -16.79 -8.27 6.89
N SER A 27 -18.03 -8.42 6.41
CA SER A 27 -18.63 -7.59 5.36
C SER A 27 -18.85 -6.11 5.76
N GLN A 28 -18.96 -5.81 7.06
CA GLN A 28 -19.20 -4.44 7.56
C GLN A 28 -17.96 -3.52 7.55
N TRP A 29 -16.75 -4.05 7.34
CA TRP A 29 -15.53 -3.21 7.24
C TRP A 29 -15.29 -2.68 5.82
N LYS A 30 -15.88 -3.31 4.78
CA LYS A 30 -15.70 -2.93 3.36
C LYS A 30 -16.30 -1.55 3.03
N PHE A 31 -17.31 -1.09 3.78
CA PHE A 31 -18.09 0.12 3.46
C PHE A 31 -17.72 1.41 4.22
N LYS A 32 -16.74 1.40 5.12
CA LYS A 32 -16.31 2.61 5.87
C LYS A 32 -15.00 3.25 5.40
N LEU A 33 -14.23 2.58 4.54
CA LEU A 33 -12.95 3.09 4.00
C LEU A 33 -13.04 3.65 2.57
N PHE A 34 -14.12 3.34 1.83
CA PHE A 34 -14.27 3.73 0.43
C PHE A 34 -15.52 4.58 0.23
N ARG A 35 -15.42 5.86 0.60
CA ARG A 35 -16.34 6.91 0.14
C ARG A 35 -15.55 8.09 -0.42
N VAL A 36 -15.07 7.92 -1.65
CA VAL A 36 -14.62 9.05 -2.47
C VAL A 36 -15.87 9.87 -2.82
N ARG A 37 -16.21 10.84 -1.97
CA ARG A 37 -17.05 11.95 -2.41
C ARG A 37 -16.20 12.77 -3.39
N SER A 38 -16.70 12.92 -4.61
CA SER A 38 -16.29 14.01 -5.48
C SER A 38 -16.39 15.31 -4.69
N MET A 39 -15.29 16.05 -4.58
CA MET A 39 -15.32 17.40 -4.03
C MET A 39 -15.22 18.40 -5.16
N GLU A 40 -16.34 19.06 -5.41
CA GLU A 40 -16.43 20.24 -6.25
C GLU A 40 -15.48 21.32 -5.74
N LYS A 41 -14.84 22.06 -6.66
CA LYS A 41 -14.01 23.22 -6.29
C LYS A 41 -14.90 24.40 -5.89
N ALA A 42 -15.14 24.53 -4.58
CA ALA A 42 -15.63 25.77 -3.97
C ALA A 42 -14.68 26.96 -4.27
N PRO A 43 -15.16 28.22 -4.22
CA PRO A 43 -14.44 29.36 -4.80
C PRO A 43 -13.40 29.97 -3.85
N LEU A 44 -12.38 30.61 -4.43
CA LEU A 44 -11.68 31.71 -3.76
C LEU A 44 -12.56 32.97 -3.89
N PRO A 45 -12.79 33.75 -2.82
CA PRO A 45 -13.50 35.00 -2.91
C PRO A 45 -12.63 36.07 -3.60
N SER A 46 -13.24 36.85 -4.48
CA SER A 46 -12.64 38.06 -5.05
C SER A 46 -12.86 39.25 -4.11
N GLU A 47 -11.87 40.14 -4.08
CA GLU A 47 -11.89 41.40 -3.35
C GLU A 47 -13.08 42.29 -3.75
N THR A 48 -13.56 43.10 -2.82
CA THR A 48 -14.52 44.19 -3.06
C THR A 48 -13.96 45.46 -2.44
N GLN A 49 -14.02 46.57 -3.19
CA GLN A 49 -13.45 47.88 -2.80
C GLN A 49 -14.45 48.75 -2.01
N ALA A 50 -14.00 49.98 -1.69
CA ALA A 50 -14.60 51.08 -0.89
C ALA A 50 -14.21 51.03 0.62
N GLU A 51 -13.83 52.14 1.28
CA GLU A 51 -13.88 53.56 0.88
C GLU A 51 -12.79 54.44 1.58
N ASN A 52 -12.77 55.76 1.33
CA ASN A 52 -11.68 56.72 1.63
C ASN A 52 -11.50 57.12 3.11
N GLY A 53 -10.29 57.61 3.50
CA GLY A 53 -10.09 58.16 4.86
C GLY A 53 -8.70 58.67 5.33
N VAL A 54 -8.00 59.49 4.53
CA VAL A 54 -7.16 60.69 4.89
C VAL A 54 -6.28 60.76 6.19
N LEU A 55 -5.11 61.45 6.06
CA LEU A 55 -4.25 62.14 7.08
C LEU A 55 -2.97 61.46 7.66
N LEU A 56 -1.84 61.73 6.98
CA LEU A 56 -0.50 62.17 7.46
C LEU A 56 0.10 61.71 8.81
N GLY A 57 1.37 61.28 8.78
CA GLY A 57 2.42 62.02 9.51
C GLY A 57 3.54 61.26 10.26
N ILE A 58 4.79 61.55 9.86
CA ILE A 58 6.05 61.58 10.66
C ILE A 58 6.88 60.28 10.79
N SER A 59 8.20 60.49 10.76
CA SER A 59 9.29 59.55 10.40
C SER A 59 10.13 59.08 11.62
N PRO A 60 11.17 58.21 11.47
CA PRO A 60 11.84 57.49 12.56
C PRO A 60 13.03 58.28 13.18
N PRO A 61 13.65 57.78 14.27
CA PRO A 61 14.86 56.93 14.16
C PRO A 61 14.86 55.78 15.20
N ALA A 62 15.84 54.86 15.35
CA ALA A 62 17.16 54.59 14.75
C ALA A 62 17.46 53.06 14.78
N ALA A 63 18.58 52.64 14.17
CA ALA A 63 19.32 51.39 14.48
C ALA A 63 20.72 51.76 15.02
N PRO A 64 21.45 50.88 15.73
CA PRO A 64 22.37 49.99 15.00
C PRO A 64 22.53 48.55 15.56
N LYS A 65 23.25 47.74 14.78
CA LYS A 65 23.49 46.29 14.87
C LYS A 65 24.41 45.87 16.04
N ILE A 66 24.22 44.65 16.56
CA ILE A 66 25.29 43.65 16.83
C ILE A 66 24.73 42.25 16.51
N GLU A 67 25.55 41.38 15.90
CA GLU A 67 25.25 39.98 15.56
C GLU A 67 25.62 39.03 16.71
N LEU A 68 24.89 37.92 16.93
CA LEU A 68 25.37 36.56 16.58
C LEU A 68 24.39 35.43 16.97
N ASP A 69 24.37 34.43 16.08
CA ASP A 69 24.20 32.98 16.29
C ASP A 69 22.81 32.32 16.47
N ASN A 70 22.69 31.15 15.84
CA ASN A 70 21.46 30.39 15.62
C ASN A 70 21.34 29.20 16.58
N GLY A 71 20.20 29.10 17.27
CA GLY A 71 19.83 27.93 18.08
C GLY A 71 18.46 27.36 17.68
N VAL A 72 18.36 26.72 16.51
CA VAL A 72 17.11 26.12 16.05
C VAL A 72 16.82 24.83 16.83
N SER A 73 15.81 24.88 17.70
CA SER A 73 15.27 23.70 18.39
C SER A 73 14.52 22.78 17.40
N PRO A 74 14.75 21.44 17.39
CA PRO A 74 14.07 20.53 16.49
C PRO A 74 12.56 20.47 16.78
N GLY A 75 11.74 20.90 15.81
CA GLY A 75 10.28 20.82 15.90
C GLY A 75 9.79 19.37 15.91
N SER A 76 8.80 19.07 16.77
CA SER A 76 8.18 17.74 16.94
C SER A 76 7.88 17.05 15.61
N VAL A 77 8.32 15.79 15.45
CA VAL A 77 8.27 15.00 14.21
C VAL A 77 6.84 14.86 13.65
N MET A 78 5.81 14.88 14.51
CA MET A 78 4.42 14.87 14.05
C MET A 78 4.03 16.09 13.18
N LYS A 79 4.74 17.21 13.27
CA LYS A 79 4.51 18.40 12.42
C LYS A 79 5.08 18.26 11.00
N LEU A 80 5.95 17.26 10.76
CA LEU A 80 6.49 16.93 9.43
C LEU A 80 5.66 15.83 8.72
N CYS A 81 4.99 14.96 9.46
CA CYS A 81 4.19 13.87 8.89
C CYS A 81 2.81 14.29 8.35
N LEU A 82 2.34 15.48 8.72
CA LEU A 82 1.12 16.09 8.19
C LEU A 82 1.48 17.48 7.67
N GLY A 83 1.55 17.61 6.34
CA GLY A 83 2.07 18.81 5.66
C GLY A 83 1.47 20.11 6.19
N GLY A 84 2.34 21.11 6.36
CA GLY A 84 2.05 22.33 7.11
C GLY A 84 0.74 23.02 6.68
N LYS A 85 -0.24 22.99 7.58
CA LYS A 85 -1.37 23.93 7.58
C LYS A 85 -1.15 24.91 8.72
N SER A 86 -1.10 26.20 8.38
CA SER A 86 -1.07 27.29 9.35
C SER A 86 -2.33 27.28 10.24
N LYS A 87 -2.20 27.80 11.46
CA LYS A 87 -3.08 27.49 12.59
C LYS A 87 -4.35 28.36 12.65
N GLU A 88 -4.86 28.84 11.52
CA GLU A 88 -5.88 29.92 11.45
C GLU A 88 -7.14 29.57 10.64
N ASN A 89 -7.34 28.30 10.24
CA ASN A 89 -8.53 27.88 9.48
C ASN A 89 -9.25 26.66 10.11
N VAL A 90 -9.39 26.64 11.44
CA VAL A 90 -10.11 25.57 12.16
C VAL A 90 -10.97 26.10 13.32
N GLU A 91 -11.77 27.15 13.07
CA GLU A 91 -12.94 27.48 13.90
C GLU A 91 -14.21 27.44 13.04
N GLY A 92 -14.74 26.23 12.88
CA GLY A 92 -16.03 25.97 12.25
C GLY A 92 -16.72 24.82 12.98
N PRO A 93 -18.03 24.91 13.28
CA PRO A 93 -18.68 23.97 14.19
C PRO A 93 -18.87 22.60 13.53
N GLY A 94 -18.14 21.59 14.01
CA GLY A 94 -18.42 20.18 13.69
C GLY A 94 -17.31 19.40 13.00
N ARG A 95 -16.12 19.27 13.61
CA ARG A 95 -15.28 18.08 13.43
C ARG A 95 -14.76 17.56 14.77
N ARG A 96 -14.83 16.23 14.94
CA ARG A 96 -14.13 15.51 16.01
C ARG A 96 -12.63 15.63 15.75
N VAL A 97 -11.91 16.29 16.65
CA VAL A 97 -10.47 16.04 16.83
C VAL A 97 -10.32 14.55 17.15
N ASP A 98 -9.39 13.86 16.50
CA ASP A 98 -9.14 12.45 16.82
C ASP A 98 -8.44 12.38 18.17
N LYS A 99 -9.23 12.15 19.22
CA LYS A 99 -8.84 12.26 20.63
C LYS A 99 -7.58 11.43 20.96
N LYS A 100 -7.33 10.35 20.21
CA LYS A 100 -6.13 9.52 20.33
C LYS A 100 -4.83 10.23 19.93
N LEU A 101 -4.86 11.16 18.97
CA LEU A 101 -3.67 11.92 18.57
C LEU A 101 -3.30 12.97 19.63
N GLU A 102 -4.30 13.59 20.26
CA GLU A 102 -4.13 14.52 21.37
C GLU A 102 -3.65 13.80 22.65
N GLU A 103 -4.20 12.61 22.94
CA GLU A 103 -3.70 11.71 23.99
C GLU A 103 -2.25 11.23 23.73
N MET A 104 -1.85 11.05 22.47
CA MET A 104 -0.47 10.66 22.11
C MET A 104 0.52 11.83 22.23
N ASP A 105 0.16 13.04 21.77
CA ASP A 105 1.06 14.21 21.89
C ASP A 105 1.24 14.61 23.36
N THR A 106 0.18 14.55 24.17
CA THR A 106 0.28 14.75 25.62
C THR A 106 1.14 13.67 26.30
N HIS A 107 1.08 12.41 25.85
CA HIS A 107 1.99 11.36 26.31
C HIS A 107 3.46 11.70 26.04
N MET A 108 3.79 12.06 24.79
CA MET A 108 5.16 12.40 24.37
C MET A 108 5.70 13.62 25.12
N ASN A 109 4.86 14.64 25.35
CA ASN A 109 5.24 15.82 26.12
C ASN A 109 5.50 15.52 27.61
N HIS A 110 4.82 14.52 28.19
CA HIS A 110 5.17 14.01 29.52
C HIS A 110 6.48 13.22 29.52
N LEU A 111 6.74 12.36 28.52
CA LEU A 111 8.02 11.64 28.39
C LEU A 111 9.21 12.59 28.29
N ARG A 112 9.12 13.63 27.45
CA ARG A 112 10.14 14.70 27.29
C ARG A 112 10.49 15.43 28.61
N CYS A 113 9.65 15.34 29.64
CA CYS A 113 9.91 15.96 30.95
C CYS A 113 10.64 15.03 31.96
N LEU A 114 10.93 13.78 31.60
CA LEU A 114 11.47 12.75 32.50
C LEU A 114 12.88 12.32 32.08
N CYS A 115 13.68 11.86 33.04
CA CYS A 115 15.00 11.28 32.79
C CYS A 115 14.89 9.81 32.38
N ARG A 116 15.44 9.43 31.21
CA ARG A 116 15.48 8.05 30.70
C ARG A 116 16.01 7.01 31.70
N LEU A 117 17.02 7.40 32.48
CA LEU A 117 17.80 6.50 33.34
C LEU A 117 17.25 6.37 34.76
N CYS A 118 16.66 7.44 35.33
CA CYS A 118 16.20 7.46 36.72
C CYS A 118 14.72 7.84 36.92
N GLY A 119 13.98 8.14 35.85
CA GLY A 119 12.55 8.49 35.91
C GLY A 119 12.23 9.82 36.59
N MET A 120 13.20 10.53 37.15
CA MET A 120 12.97 11.82 37.79
C MET A 120 12.60 12.90 36.76
N THR A 121 11.67 13.78 37.14
CA THR A 121 11.35 14.98 36.34
C THR A 121 12.59 15.85 36.18
N LEU A 122 12.97 16.17 34.94
CA LEU A 122 14.19 16.93 34.64
C LEU A 122 14.22 18.28 35.37
N ARG A 123 13.07 18.98 35.46
CA ARG A 123 12.89 20.24 36.21
C ARG A 123 13.19 20.15 37.72
N LYS A 124 13.25 18.94 38.31
CA LYS A 124 13.58 18.73 39.74
C LYS A 124 15.07 18.46 39.99
N VAL A 125 15.87 18.30 38.95
CA VAL A 125 17.32 18.04 39.06
C VAL A 125 18.07 19.32 38.72
N LYS A 126 19.06 19.70 39.54
CA LYS A 126 19.95 20.84 39.23
C LYS A 126 21.00 20.42 38.20
N GLY A 127 21.17 21.23 37.16
CA GLY A 127 22.19 21.06 36.11
C GLY A 127 21.61 20.84 34.71
N PRO A 128 22.47 20.85 33.66
CA PRO A 128 22.04 20.68 32.27
C PRO A 128 21.38 19.32 31.98
N VAL A 129 20.53 19.30 30.97
CA VAL A 129 19.91 18.07 30.43
C VAL A 129 20.79 17.58 29.28
N HIS A 130 20.97 16.26 29.18
CA HIS A 130 21.82 15.61 28.18
C HIS A 130 20.98 14.69 27.30
N GLU A 131 21.27 14.64 26.01
CA GLU A 131 20.55 13.78 25.06
C GLU A 131 21.11 12.36 25.04
N VAL A 132 20.21 11.36 25.01
CA VAL A 132 20.58 9.94 25.09
C VAL A 132 21.38 9.48 23.86
N HIS A 133 21.11 10.06 22.69
CA HIS A 133 21.80 9.78 21.43
C HIS A 133 22.81 10.86 21.02
N GLY A 134 23.14 11.80 21.92
CA GLY A 134 24.10 12.86 21.62
C GLY A 134 25.54 12.33 21.48
N ASP A 135 26.39 13.12 20.84
CA ASP A 135 27.83 12.92 20.85
C ASP A 135 28.43 13.26 22.23
N LEU A 136 29.60 12.69 22.51
CA LEU A 136 30.38 13.06 23.70
C LEU A 136 31.12 14.39 23.45
N ASP A 137 30.95 15.34 24.36
CA ASP A 137 31.73 16.57 24.39
C ASP A 137 33.22 16.28 24.68
N GLU A 138 34.14 17.14 24.23
CA GLU A 138 35.59 16.89 24.38
C GLU A 138 36.05 16.83 25.84
N VAL A 139 35.33 17.48 26.76
CA VAL A 139 35.61 17.39 28.20
C VAL A 139 35.27 15.98 28.71
N SER A 140 34.08 15.46 28.39
CA SER A 140 33.69 14.07 28.67
C SER A 140 34.63 13.05 28.02
N LYS A 141 34.99 13.23 26.74
CA LYS A 141 35.97 12.38 26.04
C LYS A 141 37.34 12.40 26.73
N GLY A 142 37.77 13.56 27.24
CA GLY A 142 39.00 13.69 28.01
C GLY A 142 38.99 12.91 29.32
N VAL A 143 37.87 12.95 30.07
CA VAL A 143 37.72 12.19 31.33
C VAL A 143 37.63 10.69 31.06
N LEU A 144 36.85 10.26 30.05
CA LEU A 144 36.72 8.83 29.70
C LEU A 144 38.04 8.24 29.15
N ARG A 145 38.82 9.02 28.38
CA ARG A 145 40.18 8.62 27.96
C ARG A 145 41.12 8.40 29.15
N LYS A 146 41.04 9.23 30.21
CA LYS A 146 41.81 9.02 31.46
C LYS A 146 41.38 7.77 32.23
N MET A 147 40.18 7.24 31.99
CA MET A 147 39.69 5.95 32.52
C MET A 147 39.90 4.77 31.53
N GLY A 148 40.77 4.93 30.52
CA GLY A 148 41.08 3.87 29.54
C GLY A 148 39.94 3.53 28.57
N CYS A 149 38.90 4.36 28.50
CA CYS A 149 37.72 4.11 27.68
C CYS A 149 37.69 5.00 26.42
N ARG A 150 37.57 4.38 25.24
CA ARG A 150 37.43 5.06 23.93
C ARG A 150 36.00 4.90 23.41
N PHE A 151 35.07 5.69 23.91
CA PHE A 151 33.68 5.74 23.42
C PHE A 151 33.48 6.93 22.48
N THR A 152 32.60 6.74 21.50
CA THR A 152 32.28 7.73 20.46
C THR A 152 31.06 8.57 20.82
N GLY A 153 30.02 7.95 21.40
CA GLY A 153 28.78 8.62 21.79
C GLY A 153 28.17 8.14 23.12
N TRP A 154 27.12 8.84 23.58
CA TRP A 154 26.44 8.52 24.84
C TRP A 154 25.82 7.11 24.93
N PRO A 155 25.28 6.49 23.86
CA PRO A 155 24.72 5.14 23.93
C PRO A 155 25.70 4.08 24.44
N GLU A 156 26.96 4.13 24.00
CA GLU A 156 28.01 3.18 24.42
C GLU A 156 28.35 3.33 25.91
N VAL A 157 28.43 4.58 26.38
CA VAL A 157 28.67 4.91 27.79
C VAL A 157 27.50 4.46 28.66
N ILE A 158 26.26 4.68 28.21
CA ILE A 158 25.05 4.28 28.94
C ILE A 158 24.94 2.75 29.02
N LEU A 159 25.21 2.03 27.93
CA LEU A 159 25.23 0.58 27.90
C LEU A 159 26.29 0.01 28.86
N LYS A 160 27.50 0.57 28.88
CA LYS A 160 28.56 0.06 29.76
C LYS A 160 28.38 0.42 31.24
N VAL A 161 27.90 1.62 31.56
CA VAL A 161 27.77 2.09 32.96
C VAL A 161 26.45 1.66 33.60
N PHE A 162 25.32 1.76 32.88
CA PHE A 162 23.99 1.47 33.44
C PHE A 162 23.42 0.11 33.00
N LYS A 163 24.07 -0.60 32.06
CA LYS A 163 23.57 -1.86 31.47
C LYS A 163 22.19 -1.71 30.82
N VAL A 164 21.94 -0.56 30.20
CA VAL A 164 20.73 -0.25 29.44
C VAL A 164 21.11 -0.07 27.99
N ASP A 165 20.55 -0.89 27.10
CA ASP A 165 20.55 -0.57 25.68
C ASP A 165 19.53 0.54 25.42
N VAL A 166 19.96 1.55 24.68
CA VAL A 166 19.18 2.73 24.28
C VAL A 166 19.17 2.90 22.76
N THR A 167 19.81 2.00 22.00
CA THR A 167 19.92 2.13 20.53
C THR A 167 18.57 1.99 19.80
N GLU A 168 17.60 1.30 20.42
CA GLU A 168 16.22 1.14 19.92
C GLU A 168 15.20 2.13 20.58
N ASP A 169 15.66 3.12 21.33
CA ASP A 169 14.77 4.10 21.98
C ASP A 169 13.98 4.92 20.95
N THR A 170 12.73 5.25 21.28
CA THR A 170 11.78 5.96 20.40
C THR A 170 10.97 6.97 21.20
N GLU A 171 10.76 8.19 20.68
CA GLU A 171 10.12 9.29 21.41
C GLU A 171 8.65 9.04 21.83
N SER A 172 7.99 8.03 21.26
CA SER A 172 6.62 7.61 21.62
C SER A 172 6.56 6.62 22.80
N VAL A 173 7.72 6.15 23.28
CA VAL A 173 7.83 5.15 24.36
C VAL A 173 8.82 5.61 25.44
N HIS A 174 9.97 6.15 25.03
CA HIS A 174 11.13 6.44 25.86
C HIS A 174 11.43 7.94 25.92
N PRO A 175 11.82 8.50 27.09
CA PRO A 175 12.42 9.82 27.15
C PRO A 175 13.77 9.84 26.42
N LEU A 176 13.98 10.79 25.51
CA LEU A 176 15.24 10.93 24.76
C LEU A 176 16.34 11.72 25.51
N SER A 177 16.11 12.04 26.79
CA SER A 177 17.04 12.85 27.59
C SER A 177 17.27 12.28 28.99
N PHE A 178 18.45 12.55 29.56
CA PHE A 178 18.81 12.19 30.92
C PHE A 178 19.36 13.39 31.70
N CYS A 179 19.26 13.33 33.03
CA CYS A 179 19.59 14.46 33.90
C CYS A 179 21.09 14.53 34.23
N HIS A 180 21.59 15.73 34.55
CA HIS A 180 22.99 15.96 34.95
C HIS A 180 23.48 15.03 36.07
N ARG A 181 22.61 14.60 37.00
CA ARG A 181 23.00 13.67 38.08
C ARG A 181 23.36 12.28 37.55
N CYS A 182 22.71 11.83 36.48
CA CYS A 182 23.06 10.59 35.78
C CYS A 182 24.32 10.78 34.91
N TRP A 183 24.49 11.96 34.28
CA TRP A 183 25.72 12.34 33.57
C TRP A 183 26.95 12.31 34.48
N MET A 184 26.86 12.93 35.66
CA MET A 184 27.94 12.91 36.67
C MET A 184 28.25 11.48 37.15
N ALA A 185 27.28 10.57 37.17
CA ALA A 185 27.49 9.17 37.51
C ALA A 185 28.15 8.38 36.35
N ALA A 186 27.80 8.70 35.10
CA ALA A 186 28.41 8.13 33.90
C ALA A 186 29.90 8.49 33.79
N ILE A 187 30.22 9.79 33.93
CA ILE A 187 31.58 10.32 33.77
C ILE A 187 32.51 9.98 34.95
N ARG A 188 31.97 9.66 36.13
CA ARG A 188 32.78 9.27 37.33
C ARG A 188 33.12 7.78 37.42
N GLY A 189 32.71 6.95 36.46
CA GLY A 189 33.19 5.56 36.36
C GLY A 189 32.98 4.70 37.60
N GLY A 190 31.77 4.67 38.17
CA GLY A 190 31.40 3.66 39.18
C GLY A 190 32.09 3.78 40.56
N GLY A 191 32.87 4.84 40.84
CA GLY A 191 33.57 5.04 42.11
C GLY A 191 32.84 5.99 43.08
N VAL A 192 32.45 5.48 44.26
CA VAL A 192 32.03 6.23 45.46
C VAL A 192 31.02 7.38 45.22
N CYS A 193 29.92 7.07 44.53
CA CYS A 193 28.66 7.79 44.68
C CYS A 193 27.56 6.77 44.95
N ASN A 194 26.91 6.84 46.12
CA ASN A 194 26.04 5.78 46.63
C ASN A 194 24.68 5.75 45.89
N PHE A 195 24.67 5.16 44.68
CA PHE A 195 23.52 4.93 43.81
C PHE A 195 23.15 3.45 43.71
N SER A 196 23.28 2.72 44.82
CA SER A 196 23.08 1.27 44.92
C SER A 196 21.67 0.76 44.58
N ARG A 197 20.71 1.64 44.22
CA ARG A 197 19.33 1.29 43.82
C ARG A 197 18.70 2.21 42.76
N VAL A 198 19.44 2.63 41.71
CA VAL A 198 18.77 3.20 40.52
C VAL A 198 18.17 2.06 39.70
N ARG A 199 16.95 1.63 40.05
CA ARG A 199 16.14 0.77 39.18
C ARG A 199 15.71 1.62 37.99
N VAL A 200 16.25 1.32 36.82
CA VAL A 200 15.86 1.97 35.56
C VAL A 200 14.36 1.71 35.34
N PRO A 201 13.53 2.74 35.06
CA PRO A 201 12.11 2.54 34.82
C PRO A 201 11.87 1.67 33.57
N GLU A 202 10.92 0.74 33.66
CA GLU A 202 10.35 0.11 32.45
C GLU A 202 9.44 1.12 31.75
N TRP A 203 9.82 1.51 30.54
CA TRP A 203 9.01 2.36 29.68
C TRP A 203 8.13 1.49 28.77
N LYS A 204 6.87 1.89 28.57
CA LYS A 204 5.86 1.12 27.82
C LYS A 204 5.06 2.06 26.92
N PRO A 205 4.68 1.64 25.70
CA PRO A 205 3.96 2.49 24.76
C PRO A 205 2.60 2.94 25.32
N HIS A 206 2.11 4.07 24.82
CA HIS A 206 0.81 4.60 25.22
C HIS A 206 -0.31 3.57 25.01
N SER A 207 -1.10 3.36 26.06
CA SER A 207 -2.25 2.45 26.10
C SER A 207 -3.37 3.10 26.92
N SER A 208 -4.61 2.60 26.80
CA SER A 208 -5.77 3.23 27.46
C SER A 208 -5.66 3.41 28.99
N PRO A 209 -4.91 2.59 29.76
CA PRO A 209 -4.61 2.88 31.17
C PRO A 209 -3.20 3.49 31.35
N CYS A 210 -2.82 4.52 30.58
CA CYS A 210 -1.51 5.14 30.73
C CYS A 210 -1.38 6.00 32.00
N TYR A 211 -0.58 5.54 32.95
CA TYR A 211 -0.27 6.26 34.21
C TYR A 211 0.41 7.63 34.02
N LEU A 212 1.06 7.86 32.87
CA LEU A 212 1.69 9.15 32.54
C LEU A 212 0.66 10.18 32.04
N CYS A 213 -0.35 9.77 31.27
CA CYS A 213 -1.38 10.65 30.73
C CYS A 213 -2.54 10.88 31.70
N SER A 214 -2.87 9.85 32.50
CA SER A 214 -3.91 9.88 33.52
C SER A 214 -3.32 9.61 34.91
N PRO A 215 -2.49 10.50 35.48
CA PRO A 215 -2.07 10.39 36.86
C PRO A 215 -3.30 10.49 37.76
N LYS A 216 -3.62 9.42 38.51
CA LYS A 216 -4.74 9.41 39.45
C LYS A 216 -4.61 10.59 40.41
N LYS A 217 -5.49 11.60 40.27
CA LYS A 217 -5.62 12.66 41.27
C LYS A 217 -6.09 12.01 42.57
N CYS A 218 -5.26 12.05 43.60
CA CYS A 218 -5.75 11.89 44.96
C CYS A 218 -6.75 13.03 45.22
N SER A 219 -8.04 12.69 45.27
CA SER A 219 -9.08 13.58 45.77
C SER A 219 -8.91 13.73 47.28
N PHE A 220 -8.34 14.84 47.73
CA PHE A 220 -8.88 15.58 48.88
C PHE A 220 -8.41 17.03 48.83
N GLN A 221 -9.33 17.95 49.12
CA GLN A 221 -9.09 19.39 49.09
C GLN A 221 -8.22 19.85 50.27
N ARG A 222 -7.49 20.94 50.05
CA ARG A 222 -6.87 21.72 51.13
C ARG A 222 -7.88 22.69 51.74
N THR A 223 -7.92 22.78 53.07
CA THR A 223 -8.08 24.05 53.83
C THR A 223 -7.73 23.78 55.31
N GLY A 224 -6.97 24.63 56.02
CA GLY A 224 -6.30 25.86 55.56
C GLY A 224 -5.36 26.52 56.59
N ARG A 225 -5.04 27.79 56.33
CA ARG A 225 -4.32 28.80 57.17
C ARG A 225 -2.83 28.58 57.54
N LYS A 226 -1.98 29.12 56.64
CA LYS A 226 -0.93 30.16 56.87
C LYS A 226 -0.83 30.71 58.34
N ARG A 227 0.32 31.12 58.90
CA ARG A 227 1.56 31.70 58.28
C ARG A 227 2.74 31.87 59.30
N ARG A 228 3.96 32.01 58.76
CA ARG A 228 5.18 32.73 59.23
C ARG A 228 6.16 32.11 60.26
N LYS A 229 7.38 31.84 59.73
CA LYS A 229 8.76 32.13 60.24
C LYS A 229 9.22 31.36 61.52
N THR A 230 10.49 31.02 61.71
CA THR A 230 11.75 31.72 61.32
C THR A 230 12.91 30.76 61.00
N ILE A 231 13.97 31.26 60.36
CA ILE A 231 15.32 30.66 60.27
C ILE A 231 16.14 31.24 61.45
N PRO A 232 16.89 30.46 62.26
CA PRO A 232 18.35 30.48 62.08
C PRO A 232 19.13 29.16 62.27
N ARG A 233 20.33 29.25 61.70
CA ARG A 233 21.51 28.37 61.60
C ARG A 233 22.24 28.17 62.95
N ALA A 234 23.09 27.13 63.02
CA ALA A 234 24.17 26.79 64.00
C ALA A 234 23.87 25.48 64.78
N GLN A 235 24.82 24.67 65.26
CA GLN A 235 26.18 24.21 64.91
C GLN A 235 26.55 23.15 66.00
N SER A 236 27.73 22.54 65.91
CA SER A 236 28.48 21.85 67.00
C SER A 236 27.93 20.60 67.73
N LEU A 237 28.49 19.45 67.33
CA LEU A 237 29.36 18.56 68.16
C LEU A 237 28.84 17.80 69.41
N ALA A 238 28.69 16.49 69.21
CA ALA A 238 29.48 15.40 69.84
C ALA A 238 29.37 15.04 71.34
N LYS A 239 29.40 13.71 71.60
CA LYS A 239 29.54 12.99 72.89
C LYS A 239 28.33 13.17 73.83
N ARG A 240 27.81 12.17 74.55
CA ARG A 240 28.48 11.03 75.21
C ARG A 240 27.54 9.81 75.36
N THR A 241 28.08 8.75 75.97
CA THR A 241 27.54 7.40 76.14
C THR A 241 26.69 7.16 77.41
N ARG A 242 25.82 6.14 77.31
CA ARG A 242 25.42 5.14 78.34
C ARG A 242 24.50 5.52 79.53
N TRP A 243 23.48 4.64 79.68
CA TRP A 243 22.98 3.98 80.91
C TRP A 243 22.25 4.85 81.96
N GLU A 244 21.31 4.33 82.75
CA GLU A 244 20.35 3.21 82.60
C GLU A 244 19.20 3.39 83.64
N HIS A 245 18.14 2.59 83.52
CA HIS A 245 17.11 2.26 84.54
C HIS A 245 16.87 3.15 85.77
N SER A 246 15.60 3.52 85.99
CA SER A 246 14.92 3.09 87.23
C SER A 246 13.39 3.01 87.09
N ASP A 247 12.85 2.13 87.91
CA ASP A 247 11.51 1.61 88.10
C ASP A 247 10.38 2.58 88.51
N SER A 248 9.19 2.28 87.97
CA SER A 248 7.97 1.86 88.68
C SER A 248 7.40 2.63 89.90
N ILE A 249 6.07 2.85 89.81
CA ILE A 249 5.02 2.92 90.88
C ILE A 249 4.56 4.29 91.44
N ALA A 250 3.21 4.42 91.44
CA ALA A 250 2.29 5.23 92.28
C ALA A 250 1.54 6.38 91.56
N VAL A 251 0.25 6.69 91.82
CA VAL A 251 -0.92 6.04 92.50
C VAL A 251 -2.19 6.81 92.05
N GLY A 252 -3.40 6.22 92.12
CA GLY A 252 -4.71 6.93 92.02
C GLY A 252 -5.52 6.60 90.75
N GLU A 253 -6.71 5.95 90.81
CA GLU A 253 -8.05 6.45 91.23
C GLU A 253 -8.69 7.47 90.24
N LYS A 254 -9.99 7.51 89.90
CA LYS A 254 -11.25 6.73 90.13
C LYS A 254 -12.18 7.10 88.93
N ARG A 255 -12.90 6.19 88.22
CA ARG A 255 -14.12 5.39 88.53
C ARG A 255 -15.46 6.16 88.27
N VAL A 256 -16.57 5.44 88.01
CA VAL A 256 -18.03 5.87 88.09
C VAL A 256 -18.62 6.55 86.82
N LEU A 257 -19.81 6.26 86.26
CA LEU A 257 -20.86 5.22 86.51
C LEU A 257 -21.61 4.78 85.22
N ARG A 258 -22.32 3.64 85.30
CA ARG A 258 -23.33 3.12 84.33
C ARG A 258 -24.76 3.58 84.68
N SER A 259 -25.70 3.49 83.72
CA SER A 259 -27.02 2.82 83.82
C SER A 259 -27.66 2.80 82.40
N PHE A 260 -28.07 1.70 81.78
CA PHE A 260 -29.10 0.66 82.09
C PHE A 260 -30.55 1.15 82.06
N ALA A 261 -31.29 0.87 80.97
CA ALA A 261 -32.38 -0.12 80.93
C ALA A 261 -33.15 -0.22 79.57
N ASP A 262 -33.44 -1.46 79.17
CA ASP A 262 -34.62 -1.97 78.44
C ASP A 262 -34.92 -1.74 76.92
N ARG A 263 -36.01 -2.42 76.47
CA ARG A 263 -36.19 -3.18 75.21
C ARG A 263 -36.76 -2.49 73.95
N HIS A 264 -36.38 -3.08 72.81
CA HIS A 264 -37.11 -3.30 71.54
C HIS A 264 -38.09 -2.25 70.96
N HIS A 265 -37.69 -1.57 69.87
CA HIS A 265 -38.36 -1.60 68.53
C HIS A 265 -37.59 -0.72 67.51
N GLY A 266 -37.79 -0.94 66.20
CA GLY A 266 -37.38 0.02 65.15
C GLY A 266 -36.40 -0.50 64.09
N GLN A 267 -36.76 -0.35 62.81
CA GLN A 267 -36.06 -0.88 61.65
C GLN A 267 -34.68 -0.24 61.33
N GLY A 268 -33.71 -1.08 60.97
CA GLY A 268 -33.03 -0.95 59.68
C GLY A 268 -31.79 -0.07 59.56
N LEU A 269 -30.61 -0.57 59.96
CA LEU A 269 -29.33 -0.22 59.31
C LEU A 269 -28.17 -1.20 59.60
N ARG A 270 -27.57 -1.72 58.52
CA ARG A 270 -26.22 -2.35 58.39
C ARG A 270 -25.74 -3.36 59.48
N GLY A 271 -25.81 -4.65 59.13
CA GLY A 271 -24.93 -5.68 59.69
C GLY A 271 -23.78 -6.04 58.73
N TRP A 272 -22.53 -5.88 59.15
CA TRP A 272 -21.33 -6.31 58.42
C TRP A 272 -21.35 -7.81 58.05
N ARG A 273 -21.08 -8.16 56.79
CA ARG A 273 -20.62 -9.53 56.45
C ARG A 273 -19.09 -9.64 56.63
N LYS A 274 -18.74 -10.21 57.78
CA LYS A 274 -17.47 -10.83 58.25
C LYS A 274 -16.26 -10.86 57.27
N PRO A 275 -15.08 -10.31 57.65
CA PRO A 275 -13.83 -10.42 56.89
C PRO A 275 -13.12 -11.79 56.90
N SER A 276 -13.63 -12.82 57.60
CA SER A 276 -12.89 -14.07 57.82
C SER A 276 -12.68 -14.91 56.55
N ILE A 277 -13.71 -15.01 55.70
CA ILE A 277 -13.74 -15.92 54.55
C ILE A 277 -12.68 -15.56 53.48
N GLN A 278 -12.37 -14.27 53.31
CA GLN A 278 -11.30 -13.84 52.40
C GLN A 278 -9.89 -14.16 52.93
N ARG A 279 -9.69 -14.21 54.25
CA ARG A 279 -8.38 -14.51 54.85
C ARG A 279 -8.00 -15.97 54.62
N GLU A 280 -8.93 -16.89 54.88
CA GLU A 280 -8.75 -18.35 54.68
C GLU A 280 -8.43 -18.70 53.22
N GLN A 281 -9.14 -18.09 52.25
CA GLN A 281 -8.89 -18.31 50.83
C GLN A 281 -7.53 -17.74 50.37
N TRP A 282 -7.14 -16.57 50.89
CA TRP A 282 -5.89 -15.91 50.52
C TRP A 282 -4.66 -16.68 51.01
N VAL A 283 -4.68 -17.19 52.25
CA VAL A 283 -3.53 -17.93 52.79
C VAL A 283 -3.35 -19.30 52.11
N ARG A 284 -4.45 -20.02 51.82
CA ARG A 284 -4.41 -21.28 51.04
C ARG A 284 -3.73 -21.13 49.68
N ASN A 285 -3.86 -19.96 49.04
CA ASN A 285 -3.23 -19.68 47.74
C ASN A 285 -1.73 -19.37 47.82
N ILE A 286 -1.24 -18.84 48.95
CA ILE A 286 0.18 -18.49 49.14
C ILE A 286 0.98 -19.69 49.62
N THR A 287 0.47 -20.43 50.61
CA THR A 287 1.12 -21.63 51.12
C THR A 287 0.54 -22.87 50.43
N ARG A 288 1.05 -23.21 49.24
CA ARG A 288 0.88 -24.52 48.57
C ARG A 288 1.50 -25.67 49.39
N CYS A 289 1.03 -25.89 50.62
CA CYS A 289 1.54 -26.85 51.60
C CYS A 289 0.63 -28.08 51.77
N GLN A 290 -0.51 -28.13 51.07
CA GLN A 290 -1.49 -29.22 51.13
C GLN A 290 -0.94 -30.60 50.70
N LYS A 291 0.22 -30.65 50.05
CA LYS A 291 0.90 -31.91 49.70
C LYS A 291 1.90 -32.40 50.77
N ASP A 292 2.32 -31.52 51.69
CA ASP A 292 3.44 -31.78 52.59
C ASP A 292 3.03 -31.83 54.07
N HIS A 293 1.97 -31.10 54.45
CA HIS A 293 1.48 -30.96 55.83
C HIS A 293 0.23 -31.81 56.06
N LEU A 294 0.15 -32.45 57.22
CA LEU A 294 -1.00 -33.29 57.61
C LEU A 294 -2.17 -32.45 58.15
N SER A 295 -3.39 -32.85 57.80
CA SER A 295 -4.61 -32.21 58.27
C SER A 295 -4.87 -32.55 59.74
N ALA A 296 -5.24 -31.56 60.56
CA ALA A 296 -5.63 -31.77 61.96
C ALA A 296 -6.88 -32.67 62.12
N LYS A 297 -7.64 -32.90 61.04
CA LYS A 297 -8.78 -33.84 61.00
C LYS A 297 -8.40 -35.32 61.12
N LEU A 298 -7.10 -35.65 61.11
CA LEU A 298 -6.61 -37.03 61.23
C LEU A 298 -6.46 -37.49 62.69
N ILE A 299 -6.61 -36.61 63.68
CA ILE A 299 -6.50 -36.99 65.11
C ILE A 299 -7.75 -37.79 65.52
N SER A 300 -7.53 -38.97 66.13
CA SER A 300 -8.60 -39.91 66.45
C SER A 300 -9.53 -39.46 67.57
N ASP A 301 -8.97 -38.79 68.58
CA ASP A 301 -9.64 -38.56 69.86
C ASP A 301 -10.15 -37.12 69.96
N LYS A 302 -11.32 -36.94 70.58
CA LYS A 302 -11.96 -35.63 70.80
C LYS A 302 -11.24 -34.85 71.90
N LEU A 303 -10.00 -34.44 71.62
CA LEU A 303 -9.27 -33.47 72.42
C LEU A 303 -10.01 -32.12 72.44
N PRO A 304 -9.91 -31.34 73.54
CA PRO A 304 -10.50 -30.00 73.60
C PRO A 304 -10.05 -29.13 72.43
N VAL A 305 -10.96 -28.35 71.87
CA VAL A 305 -10.73 -27.54 70.65
C VAL A 305 -9.53 -26.59 70.84
N ASP A 306 -9.40 -26.00 72.03
CA ASP A 306 -8.29 -25.11 72.38
C ASP A 306 -6.93 -25.83 72.42
N PHE A 307 -6.92 -27.13 72.79
CA PHE A 307 -5.72 -27.96 72.80
C PHE A 307 -5.29 -28.32 71.37
N LEU A 308 -6.24 -28.63 70.48
CA LEU A 308 -5.97 -28.89 69.07
C LEU A 308 -5.38 -27.66 68.36
N PHE A 309 -5.91 -26.47 68.63
CA PHE A 309 -5.37 -25.23 68.05
C PHE A 309 -3.90 -25.00 68.42
N SER A 310 -3.45 -25.42 69.61
CA SER A 310 -2.05 -25.25 70.04
C SER A 310 -1.02 -25.99 69.17
N PHE A 311 -1.43 -27.07 68.47
CA PHE A 311 -0.58 -27.85 67.55
C PHE A 311 -0.80 -27.51 66.07
N THR A 312 -1.61 -26.50 65.76
CA THR A 312 -1.86 -26.04 64.39
C THR A 312 -1.07 -24.79 64.02
N CYS A 313 -0.72 -24.67 62.75
CA CYS A 313 -0.05 -23.50 62.20
C CYS A 313 -1.06 -22.36 61.98
N LEU A 314 -0.88 -21.22 62.64
CA LEU A 314 -1.73 -20.00 62.52
C LEU A 314 -1.69 -19.30 61.14
N VAL A 315 -1.15 -19.97 60.13
CA VAL A 315 -1.15 -19.56 58.72
C VAL A 315 -1.94 -20.58 57.89
N CYS A 316 -1.59 -21.87 57.93
CA CYS A 316 -2.23 -22.88 57.07
C CYS A 316 -3.27 -23.77 57.75
N ASP A 317 -3.52 -23.63 59.05
CA ASP A 317 -4.45 -24.42 59.87
C ASP A 317 -4.23 -25.95 59.84
N HIS A 318 -3.08 -26.38 59.31
CA HIS A 318 -2.61 -27.76 59.33
C HIS A 318 -1.78 -28.03 60.59
N LEU A 319 -1.54 -29.31 60.89
CA LEU A 319 -0.62 -29.69 61.96
C LEU A 319 0.78 -29.11 61.69
N LEU A 320 1.43 -28.63 62.75
CA LEU A 320 2.73 -27.99 62.66
C LEU A 320 3.79 -28.94 62.08
N PHE A 321 4.37 -28.53 60.94
CA PHE A 321 5.46 -29.22 60.27
C PHE A 321 6.69 -28.31 60.26
N ASP A 322 7.79 -28.76 60.88
CA ASP A 322 8.96 -27.93 61.24
C ASP A 322 8.52 -26.63 61.98
N PRO A 323 8.00 -26.75 63.22
CA PRO A 323 7.46 -25.62 63.96
C PRO A 323 8.54 -24.61 64.35
N VAL A 324 8.22 -23.34 64.16
CA VAL A 324 8.97 -22.19 64.67
C VAL A 324 8.05 -21.28 65.47
N GLN A 325 8.61 -20.70 66.52
CA GLN A 325 7.99 -19.72 67.37
C GLN A 325 8.54 -18.34 67.03
N SER A 326 7.63 -17.37 66.94
CA SER A 326 7.96 -15.95 66.79
C SER A 326 8.26 -15.30 68.16
N PRO A 327 8.94 -14.15 68.24
CA PRO A 327 9.22 -13.47 69.51
C PRO A 327 7.96 -13.13 70.32
N CYS A 328 6.83 -12.96 69.64
CA CYS A 328 5.51 -12.75 70.24
C CYS A 328 4.78 -14.04 70.67
N GLY A 329 5.48 -15.18 70.77
CA GLY A 329 4.96 -16.45 71.27
C GLY A 329 4.15 -17.30 70.28
N HIS A 330 3.70 -16.74 69.16
CA HIS A 330 2.87 -17.43 68.16
C HIS A 330 3.67 -18.47 67.34
N LEU A 331 3.02 -19.61 67.05
CA LEU A 331 3.60 -20.79 66.38
C LEU A 331 3.18 -20.90 64.90
N PHE A 332 4.14 -21.26 64.05
CA PHE A 332 3.98 -21.42 62.61
C PHE A 332 4.85 -22.55 62.06
N CYS A 333 4.51 -23.13 60.91
CA CYS A 333 5.48 -23.92 60.14
C CYS A 333 6.55 -22.99 59.56
N ARG A 334 7.83 -23.37 59.62
CA ARG A 334 8.96 -22.57 59.07
C ARG A 334 8.72 -22.15 57.62
N SER A 335 8.26 -23.09 56.79
CA SER A 335 7.95 -22.85 55.37
C SER A 335 6.79 -21.87 55.14
N CYS A 336 5.85 -21.77 56.09
CA CYS A 336 4.68 -20.90 56.02
C CYS A 336 5.02 -19.46 56.42
N ILE A 337 5.73 -19.26 57.54
CA ILE A 337 6.08 -17.91 58.01
C ILE A 337 7.08 -17.22 57.07
N ILE A 338 8.06 -17.94 56.52
CA ILE A 338 9.00 -17.37 55.52
C ILE A 338 8.25 -16.90 54.26
N LYS A 339 7.32 -17.70 53.74
CA LYS A 339 6.48 -17.30 52.60
C LYS A 339 5.56 -16.13 52.93
N CYS A 340 5.05 -16.06 54.16
CA CYS A 340 4.22 -14.94 54.61
C CYS A 340 5.04 -13.64 54.72
N ASN A 341 6.23 -13.70 55.34
CA ASN A 341 7.15 -12.57 55.46
C ASN A 341 7.61 -12.02 54.11
N HIS A 342 7.76 -12.87 53.08
CA HIS A 342 8.08 -12.43 51.72
C HIS A 342 6.92 -11.68 51.03
N VAL A 343 5.67 -11.87 51.46
CA VAL A 343 4.48 -11.26 50.85
C VAL A 343 3.96 -10.05 51.64
N LEU A 344 4.01 -10.10 52.98
CA LEU A 344 3.49 -9.04 53.88
C LEU A 344 4.59 -8.21 54.57
N GLY A 345 5.87 -8.56 54.38
CA GLY A 345 6.97 -8.01 55.15
C GLY A 345 7.16 -8.73 56.51
N PRO A 346 8.23 -8.40 57.27
CA PRO A 346 8.64 -9.13 58.47
C PRO A 346 7.75 -8.79 59.68
N HIS A 347 6.49 -9.23 59.67
CA HIS A 347 5.52 -9.03 60.73
C HIS A 347 4.74 -10.32 61.00
N CYS A 348 4.48 -10.61 62.28
CA CYS A 348 3.71 -11.79 62.70
C CYS A 348 2.27 -11.73 62.16
N PRO A 349 1.78 -12.74 61.40
CA PRO A 349 0.43 -12.73 60.85
C PRO A 349 -0.70 -12.70 61.89
N ALA A 350 -0.45 -13.14 63.12
CA ALA A 350 -1.46 -13.20 64.18
C ALA A 350 -1.67 -11.83 64.87
N CYS A 351 -0.59 -11.13 65.22
CA CYS A 351 -0.62 -9.93 66.06
C CYS A 351 0.11 -8.70 65.48
N ASN A 352 0.66 -8.81 64.26
CA ASN A 352 1.32 -7.75 63.50
C ASN A 352 2.58 -7.11 64.14
N LEU A 353 3.14 -7.72 65.18
CA LEU A 353 4.45 -7.38 65.76
C LEU A 353 5.59 -7.73 64.78
N SER A 354 6.69 -6.97 64.80
CA SER A 354 7.85 -7.24 63.95
C SER A 354 8.46 -8.62 64.21
N CYS A 355 8.70 -9.38 63.14
CA CYS A 355 9.25 -10.73 63.18
C CYS A 355 10.07 -10.97 61.91
N GLY A 356 11.38 -10.74 61.98
CA GLY A 356 12.32 -11.09 60.92
C GLY A 356 12.49 -12.61 60.77
N PRO A 357 13.13 -13.07 59.67
CA PRO A 357 13.45 -14.48 59.50
C PRO A 357 14.49 -14.98 60.53
N ASP A 358 15.35 -14.10 61.03
CA ASP A 358 16.40 -14.42 62.01
C ASP A 358 15.88 -14.44 63.46
N ASP A 359 14.67 -13.90 63.70
CA ASP A 359 14.04 -13.81 65.03
C ASP A 359 13.21 -15.07 65.40
N LEU A 360 13.27 -16.12 64.58
CA LEU A 360 12.43 -17.33 64.70
C LEU A 360 13.16 -18.45 65.46
N SER A 361 12.74 -18.75 66.68
CA SER A 361 13.28 -19.84 67.51
C SER A 361 12.47 -21.15 67.34
N PRO A 362 13.06 -22.34 67.55
CA PRO A 362 12.28 -23.56 67.72
C PRO A 362 11.51 -23.51 69.06
N PRO A 363 10.30 -24.09 69.15
CA PRO A 363 9.57 -24.20 70.41
C PRO A 363 10.27 -25.14 71.39
N ALA A 364 9.91 -25.04 72.67
CA ALA A 364 10.50 -25.85 73.74
C ALA A 364 10.42 -27.36 73.46
N LYS A 365 11.47 -28.12 73.83
CA LYS A 365 11.58 -29.57 73.57
C LYS A 365 10.38 -30.40 74.09
N ALA A 366 9.76 -29.98 75.20
CA ALA A 366 8.56 -30.61 75.73
C ALA A 366 7.35 -30.49 74.78
N PHE A 367 7.18 -29.35 74.11
CA PHE A 367 6.13 -29.14 73.11
C PHE A 367 6.37 -29.99 71.86
N LEU A 368 7.62 -30.12 71.40
CA LEU A 368 7.99 -31.00 70.29
C LEU A 368 7.71 -32.47 70.61
N SER A 369 8.03 -32.91 71.83
CA SER A 369 7.72 -34.27 72.30
C SER A 369 6.20 -34.54 72.29
N ALA A 370 5.41 -33.60 72.81
CA ALA A 370 3.95 -33.68 72.78
C ALA A 370 3.40 -33.75 71.34
N LEU A 371 3.84 -32.86 70.45
CA LEU A 371 3.46 -32.84 69.03
C LEU A 371 3.75 -34.18 68.34
N HIS A 372 4.94 -34.74 68.53
CA HIS A 372 5.33 -36.02 67.93
C HIS A 372 4.57 -37.23 68.50
N SER A 373 4.05 -37.12 69.73
CA SER A 373 3.26 -38.17 70.38
C SER A 373 1.77 -38.22 69.98
N LEU A 374 1.29 -37.24 69.19
CA LEU A 374 -0.13 -37.18 68.78
C LEU A 374 -0.56 -38.43 67.97
N PRO A 375 -1.65 -39.11 68.35
CA PRO A 375 -2.19 -40.25 67.60
C PRO A 375 -3.01 -39.79 66.39
N LEU A 376 -2.66 -40.28 65.21
CA LEU A 376 -3.34 -40.04 63.93
C LEU A 376 -3.94 -41.32 63.36
N LEU A 377 -5.16 -41.24 62.84
CA LEU A 377 -5.80 -42.29 62.05
C LEU A 377 -5.28 -42.27 60.61
N CYS A 378 -4.95 -43.46 60.09
CA CYS A 378 -4.67 -43.63 58.67
C CYS A 378 -5.96 -43.46 57.84
N PRO A 379 -6.03 -42.52 56.88
CA PRO A 379 -7.24 -42.26 56.09
C PRO A 379 -7.48 -43.26 54.95
N ARG A 380 -6.61 -44.27 54.76
CA ARG A 380 -6.77 -45.29 53.71
C ARG A 380 -7.89 -46.26 54.08
N GLY A 381 -8.82 -46.48 53.14
CA GLY A 381 -9.92 -47.44 53.32
C GLY A 381 -9.40 -48.82 53.73
N GLY A 382 -9.95 -49.39 54.80
CA GLY A 382 -9.55 -50.70 55.32
C GLY A 382 -8.39 -50.72 56.32
N CYS A 383 -7.64 -49.63 56.54
CA CYS A 383 -6.53 -49.66 57.50
C CYS A 383 -6.94 -49.40 58.96
N GLY A 384 -7.58 -48.27 59.25
CA GLY A 384 -8.14 -47.92 60.57
C GLY A 384 -7.15 -47.76 61.74
N LYS A 385 -5.85 -48.03 61.57
CA LYS A 385 -4.87 -47.99 62.67
C LYS A 385 -4.58 -46.56 63.14
N GLN A 386 -4.47 -46.38 64.46
CA GLN A 386 -3.89 -45.20 65.08
C GLN A 386 -2.35 -45.32 65.07
N VAL A 387 -1.65 -44.29 64.60
CA VAL A 387 -0.19 -44.23 64.51
C VAL A 387 0.28 -42.86 64.98
N ARG A 388 1.40 -42.78 65.69
CA ARG A 388 1.95 -41.51 66.18
C ARG A 388 2.48 -40.65 65.02
N LEU A 389 2.43 -39.32 65.18
CA LEU A 389 2.86 -38.37 64.14
C LEU A 389 4.29 -38.64 63.62
N ASP A 390 5.19 -39.06 64.50
CA ASP A 390 6.59 -39.42 64.17
C ASP A 390 6.72 -40.60 63.20
N SER A 391 5.84 -41.59 63.30
CA SER A 391 5.86 -42.87 62.58
C SER A 391 4.85 -42.93 61.44
N PHE A 392 3.91 -41.98 61.36
CA PHE A 392 2.86 -41.92 60.34
C PHE A 392 3.37 -41.95 58.89
N LYS A 393 4.49 -41.26 58.59
CA LYS A 393 5.09 -41.26 57.24
C LYS A 393 5.75 -42.59 56.85
N ALA A 394 6.16 -43.41 57.81
CA ALA A 394 6.65 -44.77 57.54
C ALA A 394 5.46 -45.70 57.29
N HIS A 395 4.44 -45.65 58.16
CA HIS A 395 3.22 -46.44 58.01
C HIS A 395 2.52 -46.25 56.66
N CYS A 396 2.46 -45.01 56.13
CA CYS A 396 1.89 -44.76 54.81
C CYS A 396 2.70 -45.33 53.64
N ARG A 397 3.97 -45.71 53.82
CA ARG A 397 4.80 -46.33 52.78
C ARG A 397 4.65 -47.84 52.70
N ASP A 398 4.47 -48.51 53.84
CA ASP A 398 4.16 -49.96 53.86
C ASP A 398 2.86 -50.25 53.07
N HIS A 399 1.93 -49.29 53.09
CA HIS A 399 0.74 -49.27 52.26
C HIS A 399 1.00 -49.21 50.75
N GLU A 400 2.03 -48.48 50.31
CA GLU A 400 2.38 -48.35 48.88
C GLU A 400 3.12 -49.59 48.35
N LEU A 401 3.73 -50.39 49.24
CA LEU A 401 4.40 -51.65 48.90
C LEU A 401 3.38 -52.80 48.73
N ASN A 402 2.43 -52.94 49.67
CA ASN A 402 1.46 -54.04 49.66
C ASN A 402 0.34 -53.94 48.59
N GLU A 403 0.31 -52.89 47.76
CA GLU A 403 -0.63 -52.76 46.63
C GLU A 403 -0.06 -53.26 45.29
N GLN A 404 1.17 -53.80 45.27
CA GLN A 404 1.81 -54.34 44.06
C GLN A 404 1.75 -55.88 43.95
N ASP A 405 1.42 -56.60 45.01
CA ASP A 405 1.43 -58.08 45.08
C ASP A 405 0.19 -58.79 44.49
N ALA A 406 -0.60 -58.10 43.65
CA ALA A 406 -1.87 -58.61 43.12
C ALA A 406 -1.92 -58.77 41.58
N ASN A 407 -0.79 -58.66 40.87
CA ASN A 407 -0.73 -58.95 39.45
C ASN A 407 0.60 -59.60 39.02
N GLU A 408 0.49 -60.61 38.16
CA GLU A 408 1.57 -61.35 37.47
C GLU A 408 2.40 -62.38 38.27
N GLN A 409 2.03 -63.64 38.09
CA GLN A 409 2.94 -64.79 38.25
C GLN A 409 4.03 -64.75 37.16
N SER A 410 5.26 -64.36 37.52
CA SER A 410 6.46 -64.84 36.83
C SER A 410 7.66 -64.81 37.77
N SER A 411 7.99 -65.96 38.35
CA SER A 411 9.26 -66.18 39.04
C SER A 411 10.37 -66.37 37.99
N GLU A 412 11.41 -65.53 38.06
CA GLU A 412 12.75 -65.60 37.39
C GLU A 412 13.16 -64.31 36.66
N LEU A 413 13.39 -63.21 37.40
CA LEU A 413 14.39 -62.20 36.98
C LEU A 413 15.00 -61.37 38.13
N ASP A 414 15.30 -62.01 39.26
CA ASP A 414 15.97 -61.32 40.37
C ASP A 414 17.49 -61.19 40.13
N ASN A 415 17.85 -60.36 39.14
CA ASN A 415 19.21 -59.88 38.89
C ASN A 415 19.21 -58.79 37.81
N TYR A 416 18.93 -57.53 38.19
CA TYR A 416 19.59 -56.32 37.69
C TYR A 416 19.00 -55.10 38.41
N LEU A 417 19.64 -54.66 39.49
CA LEU A 417 19.46 -53.30 40.00
C LEU A 417 19.98 -52.32 38.94
N LEU A 418 19.10 -51.89 38.03
CA LEU A 418 19.32 -50.80 37.10
C LEU A 418 19.49 -49.51 37.91
N ALA A 419 20.71 -49.28 38.41
CA ALA A 419 21.10 -48.03 39.02
C ALA A 419 20.75 -46.90 38.03
N ASN A 420 19.79 -46.07 38.42
CA ASN A 420 19.39 -44.91 37.61
C ASN A 420 20.62 -44.03 37.45
N LYS A 421 21.25 -44.07 36.26
CA LYS A 421 22.50 -43.36 35.91
C LYS A 421 22.35 -41.83 35.93
N GLY A 422 21.20 -41.33 36.37
CA GLY A 422 20.77 -39.96 36.22
C GLY A 422 20.52 -39.62 34.75
N GLY A 423 20.25 -38.35 34.52
CA GLY A 423 19.97 -37.81 33.20
C GLY A 423 18.99 -36.65 33.30
N ARG A 424 19.17 -35.64 32.45
CA ARG A 424 18.22 -34.54 32.37
C ARG A 424 16.86 -35.09 31.90
N PRO A 425 15.74 -34.80 32.58
CA PRO A 425 14.42 -35.24 32.14
C PRO A 425 14.16 -34.88 30.67
N ARG A 426 13.68 -35.85 29.88
CA ARG A 426 13.43 -35.65 28.44
C ARG A 426 12.38 -34.56 28.25
N GLN A 427 12.79 -33.44 27.68
CA GLN A 427 11.90 -32.31 27.41
C GLN A 427 11.00 -32.60 26.20
N HIS A 428 9.78 -32.06 26.21
CA HIS A 428 8.86 -32.15 25.08
C HIS A 428 9.47 -31.57 23.81
N LEU A 429 9.26 -32.19 22.65
CA LEU A 429 9.98 -31.86 21.41
C LEU A 429 9.79 -30.39 20.98
N LEU A 430 8.59 -29.84 21.17
CA LEU A 430 8.26 -28.44 20.86
C LEU A 430 8.89 -27.42 21.82
N SER A 431 9.38 -27.85 22.99
CA SER A 431 10.04 -26.95 23.97
C SER A 431 11.56 -26.83 23.78
N LEU A 432 12.11 -27.54 22.77
CA LEU A 432 13.54 -27.62 22.51
C LEU A 432 14.00 -26.60 21.46
N THR A 433 15.27 -26.19 21.56
CA THR A 433 15.92 -25.38 20.51
C THR A 433 16.13 -26.21 19.24
N ARG A 434 16.21 -25.57 18.07
CA ARG A 434 16.43 -26.26 16.77
C ARG A 434 17.62 -27.22 16.78
N ARG A 435 18.71 -26.91 17.50
CA ARG A 435 19.88 -27.80 17.62
C ARG A 435 19.55 -29.07 18.42
N ALA A 436 18.81 -28.95 19.51
CA ALA A 436 18.38 -30.10 20.32
C ALA A 436 17.31 -30.94 19.60
N GLN A 437 16.40 -30.31 18.84
CA GLN A 437 15.46 -31.01 17.95
C GLN A 437 16.21 -31.79 16.86
N LYS A 438 17.16 -31.14 16.15
CA LYS A 438 18.00 -31.78 15.12
C LYS A 438 18.77 -32.99 15.69
N HIS A 439 19.29 -32.90 16.91
CA HIS A 439 19.96 -34.03 17.56
C HIS A 439 18.97 -35.16 17.90
N ARG A 440 17.80 -34.84 18.47
CA ARG A 440 16.78 -35.83 18.83
C ARG A 440 16.14 -36.55 17.64
N LEU A 441 16.01 -35.87 16.51
CA LEU A 441 15.40 -36.40 15.28
C LEU A 441 16.44 -36.84 14.25
N ARG A 442 17.73 -36.91 14.61
CA ARG A 442 18.82 -37.21 13.67
C ARG A 442 18.58 -38.53 12.92
N ASP A 443 18.26 -39.58 13.68
CA ASP A 443 18.23 -40.93 13.15
C ASP A 443 16.95 -41.15 12.31
N LEU A 444 15.81 -40.61 12.76
CA LEU A 444 14.57 -40.51 11.96
C LEU A 444 14.75 -39.66 10.70
N LYS A 445 15.45 -38.52 10.78
CA LYS A 445 15.75 -37.69 9.60
C LYS A 445 16.56 -38.49 8.58
N ASN A 446 17.53 -39.27 9.03
CA ASN A 446 18.33 -40.11 8.14
C ASN A 446 17.47 -41.20 7.49
N GLN A 447 16.54 -41.82 8.22
CA GLN A 447 15.57 -42.78 7.66
C GLN A 447 14.67 -42.14 6.60
N VAL A 448 14.07 -40.98 6.89
CA VAL A 448 13.23 -40.23 5.92
C VAL A 448 14.04 -39.80 4.70
N LYS A 449 15.33 -39.47 4.87
CA LYS A 449 16.22 -39.18 3.73
C LYS A 449 16.49 -40.43 2.89
N VAL A 450 16.81 -41.56 3.50
CA VAL A 450 17.03 -42.82 2.77
C VAL A 450 15.75 -43.31 2.07
N PHE A 451 14.57 -43.01 2.61
CA PHE A 451 13.29 -43.24 1.92
C PHE A 451 13.12 -42.30 0.71
N ALA A 452 13.25 -40.99 0.91
CA ALA A 452 13.10 -40.00 -0.16
C ALA A 452 14.11 -40.23 -1.31
N ASP A 453 15.37 -40.52 -0.97
CA ASP A 453 16.45 -40.82 -1.94
C ASP A 453 16.20 -42.12 -2.74
N LYS A 454 15.27 -42.99 -2.32
CA LYS A 454 14.94 -44.28 -2.98
C LYS A 454 13.66 -44.24 -3.80
N GLU A 455 12.59 -43.67 -3.24
CA GLU A 455 11.25 -43.73 -3.83
C GLU A 455 10.86 -42.42 -4.56
N GLU A 456 11.43 -41.27 -4.14
CA GLU A 456 10.90 -39.92 -4.44
C GLU A 456 12.01 -38.98 -4.98
N GLY A 457 13.03 -39.55 -5.64
CA GLY A 457 14.15 -38.80 -6.25
C GLY A 457 14.99 -37.94 -5.29
N GLY A 458 14.77 -38.03 -3.98
CA GLY A 458 15.40 -37.21 -2.95
C GLY A 458 14.61 -36.00 -2.48
N ASP A 459 13.35 -35.77 -2.89
CA ASP A 459 12.56 -34.63 -2.37
C ASP A 459 12.06 -34.82 -0.93
N LEU A 460 12.97 -34.60 0.00
CA LEU A 460 12.72 -34.46 1.42
C LEU A 460 11.62 -33.47 1.78
N LYS A 461 11.34 -32.44 0.97
CA LYS A 461 10.37 -31.39 1.28
C LYS A 461 8.95 -31.88 1.05
N SER A 462 8.64 -32.42 -0.14
CA SER A 462 7.33 -33.04 -0.43
C SER A 462 7.05 -34.16 0.57
N VAL A 463 7.96 -35.13 0.72
CA VAL A 463 7.81 -36.26 1.66
C VAL A 463 7.50 -35.80 3.09
N CYS A 464 8.23 -34.81 3.63
CA CYS A 464 7.96 -34.33 4.99
C CYS A 464 6.62 -33.57 5.12
N LEU A 465 6.18 -32.87 4.08
CA LEU A 465 4.90 -32.16 4.07
C LEU A 465 3.74 -33.15 3.98
N THR A 466 3.81 -34.13 3.08
CA THR A 466 2.82 -35.20 2.91
C THR A 466 2.70 -36.06 4.18
N LEU A 467 3.82 -36.46 4.80
CA LEU A 467 3.79 -37.17 6.09
C LEU A 467 3.10 -36.35 7.20
N PHE A 468 3.33 -35.04 7.26
CA PHE A 468 2.67 -34.18 8.24
C PHE A 468 1.18 -33.98 7.92
N LEU A 469 0.82 -33.89 6.64
CA LEU A 469 -0.56 -33.80 6.20
C LEU A 469 -1.37 -35.06 6.55
N LEU A 470 -0.82 -36.25 6.28
CA LEU A 470 -1.42 -37.53 6.66
C LEU A 470 -1.54 -37.68 8.19
N ALA A 471 -0.58 -37.16 8.96
CA ALA A 471 -0.66 -37.11 10.42
C ALA A 471 -1.79 -36.17 10.92
N LEU A 472 -2.01 -35.01 10.27
CA LEU A 472 -3.11 -34.10 10.59
C LEU A 472 -4.47 -34.68 10.19
N ARG A 473 -4.56 -35.31 9.00
CA ARG A 473 -5.78 -36.00 8.51
C ARG A 473 -6.16 -37.16 9.42
N SER A 474 -5.21 -38.02 9.82
CA SER A 474 -5.47 -39.12 10.77
C SER A 474 -5.76 -38.63 12.21
N GLY A 475 -5.29 -37.44 12.58
CA GLY A 475 -5.69 -36.73 13.80
C GLY A 475 -7.07 -36.05 13.73
N ASN A 476 -7.80 -36.16 12.61
CA ASN A 476 -9.05 -35.45 12.30
C ASN A 476 -8.94 -33.90 12.32
N GLU A 477 -7.72 -33.35 12.19
CA GLU A 477 -7.47 -31.90 12.18
C GLU A 477 -7.60 -31.30 10.76
N HIS A 478 -8.70 -31.63 10.06
CA HIS A 478 -8.89 -31.30 8.64
C HIS A 478 -8.58 -29.83 8.29
N ARG A 479 -9.06 -28.85 9.10
CA ARG A 479 -8.77 -27.43 8.84
C ARG A 479 -7.27 -27.11 8.82
N GLN A 480 -6.46 -27.76 9.65
CA GLN A 480 -5.00 -27.57 9.65
C GLN A 480 -4.34 -28.30 8.47
N ALA A 481 -4.88 -29.46 8.07
CA ALA A 481 -4.47 -30.14 6.85
C ALA A 481 -4.76 -29.28 5.61
N ASP A 482 -5.95 -28.70 5.50
CA ASP A 482 -6.34 -27.80 4.40
C ASP A 482 -5.50 -26.50 4.40
N GLU A 483 -5.20 -25.93 5.58
CA GLU A 483 -4.26 -24.80 5.73
C GLU A 483 -2.82 -25.16 5.27
N LEU A 484 -2.40 -26.42 5.44
CA LEU A 484 -1.10 -26.95 5.00
C LEU A 484 -1.08 -27.25 3.49
N GLU A 485 -2.12 -27.90 2.97
CA GLU A 485 -2.36 -28.15 1.55
C GLU A 485 -2.35 -26.84 0.75
N ALA A 486 -3.01 -25.80 1.27
CA ALA A 486 -2.96 -24.45 0.69
C ALA A 486 -1.52 -23.90 0.65
N MET A 487 -0.69 -24.13 1.68
CA MET A 487 0.73 -23.74 1.64
C MET A 487 1.56 -24.58 0.66
N MET A 488 1.23 -25.87 0.47
CA MET A 488 1.87 -26.74 -0.53
C MET A 488 1.57 -26.26 -1.94
N GLN A 489 0.31 -25.89 -2.21
CA GLN A 489 -0.19 -25.34 -3.48
C GLN A 489 0.16 -23.84 -3.69
N GLY A 490 1.08 -23.26 -2.92
CA GLY A 490 1.45 -21.83 -3.02
C GLY A 490 0.41 -20.82 -2.50
N ARG A 491 -0.83 -21.26 -2.20
CA ARG A 491 -1.97 -20.50 -1.65
C ARG A 491 -1.83 -20.15 -0.15
N GLY A 492 -0.60 -19.96 0.35
CA GLY A 492 -0.32 -19.68 1.75
C GLY A 492 -0.71 -18.26 2.22
N PHE A 493 -0.45 -17.95 3.49
CA PHE A 493 -0.76 -16.63 4.09
C PHE A 493 -0.02 -15.42 3.47
N GLY A 494 0.97 -15.66 2.60
CA GLY A 494 1.70 -14.63 1.86
C GLY A 494 1.20 -14.56 0.42
N LEU A 495 0.82 -13.36 -0.04
CA LEU A 495 0.39 -13.14 -1.42
C LEU A 495 1.54 -13.45 -2.39
N HIS A 496 1.21 -13.97 -3.58
CA HIS A 496 2.18 -14.19 -4.64
C HIS A 496 2.90 -12.88 -5.03
N PRO A 497 4.20 -12.89 -5.41
CA PRO A 497 4.91 -11.68 -5.82
C PRO A 497 4.22 -10.92 -6.97
N ALA A 498 3.66 -11.62 -7.96
CA ALA A 498 2.90 -11.00 -9.05
C ALA A 498 1.67 -10.22 -8.55
N VAL A 499 0.90 -10.80 -7.62
CA VAL A 499 -0.25 -10.12 -6.99
C VAL A 499 0.20 -8.89 -6.19
N CYS A 500 1.33 -8.98 -5.47
CA CYS A 500 1.92 -7.83 -4.78
C CYS A 500 2.38 -6.74 -5.76
N LEU A 501 2.88 -7.13 -6.95
CA LEU A 501 3.30 -6.22 -8.02
C LEU A 501 2.09 -5.51 -8.63
N ALA A 502 1.04 -6.26 -8.98
CA ALA A 502 -0.23 -5.74 -9.48
C ALA A 502 -0.82 -4.70 -8.51
N ILE A 503 -0.90 -5.03 -7.21
CA ILE A 503 -1.37 -4.09 -6.18
C ILE A 503 -0.50 -2.84 -6.15
N ARG A 504 0.83 -2.97 -6.11
CA ARG A 504 1.75 -1.81 -6.07
C ARG A 504 1.56 -0.89 -7.28
N VAL A 505 1.54 -1.46 -8.48
CA VAL A 505 1.53 -0.73 -9.75
C VAL A 505 0.16 -0.08 -9.97
N ASN A 506 -0.93 -0.85 -9.92
CA ASN A 506 -2.27 -0.36 -10.22
C ASN A 506 -2.83 0.60 -9.15
N THR A 507 -2.32 0.56 -7.91
CA THR A 507 -2.67 1.56 -6.88
C THR A 507 -1.72 2.78 -6.84
N PHE A 508 -0.78 2.87 -7.79
CA PHE A 508 0.22 3.95 -7.90
C PHE A 508 1.12 4.13 -6.66
N LEU A 509 1.42 3.04 -5.93
CA LEU A 509 2.30 3.10 -4.77
C LEU A 509 3.77 3.18 -5.22
N SER A 510 4.48 4.21 -4.76
CA SER A 510 5.93 4.28 -4.94
C SER A 510 6.63 3.14 -4.19
N CYS A 511 7.84 2.76 -4.62
CA CYS A 511 8.64 1.73 -3.94
C CYS A 511 8.78 1.99 -2.43
N SER A 512 9.00 3.25 -2.05
CA SER A 512 9.14 3.67 -0.65
C SER A 512 7.83 3.60 0.13
N GLN A 513 6.70 3.96 -0.49
CA GLN A 513 5.37 3.84 0.11
C GLN A 513 4.99 2.38 0.33
N TYR A 514 5.19 1.53 -0.70
CA TYR A 514 4.98 0.09 -0.60
C TYR A 514 5.88 -0.54 0.46
N HIS A 515 7.17 -0.19 0.51
CA HIS A 515 8.07 -0.72 1.53
C HIS A 515 7.66 -0.32 2.95
N LYS A 516 7.19 0.92 3.15
CA LYS A 516 6.62 1.37 4.44
C LYS A 516 5.39 0.54 4.82
N MET A 517 4.48 0.30 3.88
CA MET A 517 3.30 -0.55 4.08
C MET A 517 3.71 -2.00 4.45
N TYR A 518 4.59 -2.64 3.66
CA TYR A 518 5.15 -3.96 3.92
C TYR A 518 5.74 -4.05 5.34
N ARG A 519 6.62 -3.11 5.71
CA ARG A 519 7.30 -3.11 7.02
C ARG A 519 6.29 -2.95 8.16
N THR A 520 5.31 -2.07 8.03
CA THR A 520 4.28 -1.86 9.06
C THR A 520 3.39 -3.10 9.23
N VAL A 521 2.89 -3.69 8.14
CA VAL A 521 2.03 -4.89 8.19
C VAL A 521 2.77 -6.10 8.76
N LYS A 522 4.03 -6.30 8.36
CA LYS A 522 4.87 -7.39 8.88
C LYS A 522 5.18 -7.21 10.38
N ALA A 523 5.42 -5.97 10.82
CA ALA A 523 5.68 -5.68 12.24
C ALA A 523 4.43 -5.81 13.12
N THR A 524 3.24 -5.45 12.64
CA THR A 524 2.00 -5.51 13.45
C THR A 524 1.34 -6.88 13.48
N SER A 525 1.38 -7.64 12.38
CA SER A 525 0.77 -8.97 12.28
C SER A 525 1.71 -10.12 12.65
N GLY A 526 3.03 -9.88 12.65
CA GLY A 526 4.05 -10.93 12.75
C GLY A 526 4.14 -11.85 11.52
N ARG A 527 3.30 -11.65 10.50
CA ARG A 527 3.21 -12.48 9.28
C ARG A 527 3.67 -11.69 8.06
N GLN A 528 4.33 -12.37 7.11
CA GLN A 528 4.71 -11.77 5.82
C GLN A 528 3.58 -11.97 4.81
N ILE A 529 2.59 -11.05 4.83
CA ILE A 529 1.47 -11.07 3.87
C ILE A 529 1.92 -10.50 2.51
N PHE A 530 2.52 -9.31 2.52
CA PHE A 530 3.10 -8.69 1.33
C PHE A 530 4.53 -9.18 1.11
N GLN A 531 5.00 -9.23 -0.13
CA GLN A 531 6.37 -9.63 -0.47
C GLN A 531 7.35 -8.44 -0.47
N PRO A 532 8.64 -8.65 -0.15
CA PRO A 532 9.64 -7.58 -0.13
C PRO A 532 10.00 -7.10 -1.55
N LEU A 533 10.55 -5.88 -1.64
CA LEU A 533 10.86 -5.23 -2.93
C LEU A 533 11.86 -6.01 -3.82
N HIS A 534 12.75 -6.83 -3.26
CA HIS A 534 13.68 -7.60 -4.09
C HIS A 534 12.98 -8.74 -4.84
N THR A 535 12.01 -9.41 -4.21
CA THR A 535 11.18 -10.43 -4.87
C THR A 535 10.29 -9.81 -5.94
N LEU A 536 9.73 -8.63 -5.68
CA LEU A 536 9.01 -7.86 -6.70
C LEU A 536 9.87 -7.48 -7.91
N ARG A 537 11.15 -7.13 -7.69
CA ARG A 537 12.11 -6.84 -8.77
C ARG A 537 12.57 -8.08 -9.55
N ALA A 538 12.39 -9.28 -8.99
CA ALA A 538 12.59 -10.53 -9.72
C ALA A 538 11.37 -10.80 -10.60
N ALA A 539 10.16 -10.75 -10.01
CA ALA A 539 8.90 -10.95 -10.73
C ALA A 539 8.64 -9.91 -11.84
N GLU A 540 9.08 -8.65 -11.68
CA GLU A 540 8.89 -7.63 -12.73
C GLU A 540 9.76 -7.86 -13.98
N LYS A 541 10.72 -8.80 -13.97
CA LYS A 541 11.59 -9.06 -15.13
C LYS A 541 10.88 -9.77 -16.28
N GLU A 542 10.01 -10.72 -15.95
CA GLU A 542 9.25 -11.52 -16.92
C GLU A 542 8.34 -10.64 -17.78
N LEU A 543 7.70 -9.66 -17.13
CA LEU A 543 6.77 -8.71 -17.76
C LEU A 543 7.46 -7.58 -18.55
N LEU A 544 8.79 -7.54 -18.59
CA LEU A 544 9.55 -6.49 -19.28
C LEU A 544 10.13 -7.02 -20.60
N PRO A 545 10.26 -6.16 -21.62
CA PRO A 545 10.95 -6.51 -22.86
C PRO A 545 12.38 -6.98 -22.57
N GLY A 546 12.79 -8.07 -23.24
CA GLY A 546 14.10 -8.68 -23.13
C GLY A 546 14.14 -9.99 -22.32
N PHE A 547 12.99 -10.60 -22.03
CA PHE A 547 12.89 -11.85 -21.26
C PHE A 547 12.60 -13.10 -22.11
N HIS A 548 11.60 -13.06 -22.99
CA HIS A 548 11.19 -14.21 -23.80
C HIS A 548 12.07 -14.40 -25.05
N GLN A 549 12.25 -15.66 -25.46
CA GLN A 549 12.88 -16.01 -26.73
C GLN A 549 11.86 -15.95 -27.88
N PHE A 550 12.34 -15.55 -29.06
CA PHE A 550 11.56 -15.44 -30.30
C PHE A 550 12.49 -15.45 -31.50
N GLU A 551 11.94 -15.63 -32.71
CA GLU A 551 12.69 -15.49 -33.96
C GLU A 551 11.84 -14.83 -35.05
N TRP A 552 12.50 -14.30 -36.08
CA TRP A 552 11.85 -13.70 -37.25
C TRP A 552 12.23 -14.45 -38.52
N GLN A 553 11.25 -14.72 -39.37
CA GLN A 553 11.42 -15.44 -40.63
C GLN A 553 10.81 -14.65 -41.80
N PRO A 554 11.60 -14.11 -42.75
CA PRO A 554 13.05 -14.03 -42.74
C PRO A 554 13.59 -13.12 -41.62
N ALA A 555 14.89 -13.23 -41.31
CA ALA A 555 15.53 -12.38 -40.33
C ALA A 555 15.40 -10.89 -40.72
N LEU A 556 15.12 -10.03 -39.72
CA LEU A 556 14.88 -8.60 -39.92
C LEU A 556 16.12 -7.87 -40.48
N LYS A 557 15.93 -7.11 -41.56
CA LYS A 557 16.95 -6.23 -42.14
C LYS A 557 17.39 -5.19 -41.10
N ASN A 558 18.70 -5.03 -40.90
CA ASN A 558 19.31 -4.02 -40.01
C ASN A 558 18.93 -4.10 -38.51
N VAL A 559 18.32 -5.20 -38.04
CA VAL A 559 17.99 -5.41 -36.62
C VAL A 559 18.78 -6.59 -36.06
N SER A 560 19.28 -6.46 -34.83
CA SER A 560 20.04 -7.54 -34.16
C SER A 560 19.13 -8.70 -33.74
N THR A 561 19.56 -9.93 -33.99
CA THR A 561 18.87 -11.18 -33.58
C THR A 561 18.86 -11.42 -32.06
N SER A 562 19.57 -10.61 -31.26
CA SER A 562 19.59 -10.76 -29.81
C SER A 562 18.20 -10.47 -29.20
N CYS A 563 17.60 -11.46 -28.54
CA CYS A 563 16.30 -11.33 -27.86
C CYS A 563 16.39 -10.59 -26.52
N ASN A 564 17.56 -10.61 -25.87
CA ASN A 564 17.73 -10.21 -24.46
C ASN A 564 17.97 -8.69 -24.28
N VAL A 565 17.35 -7.86 -25.13
CA VAL A 565 17.55 -6.40 -25.15
C VAL A 565 16.43 -5.70 -24.39
N GLY A 566 16.78 -5.10 -23.25
CA GLY A 566 15.85 -4.32 -22.42
C GLY A 566 15.73 -2.85 -22.84
N ILE A 567 15.73 -1.94 -21.87
CA ILE A 567 15.72 -0.50 -22.12
C ILE A 567 17.07 -0.07 -22.70
N ILE A 568 17.04 0.62 -23.85
CA ILE A 568 18.20 1.16 -24.55
C ILE A 568 18.17 2.69 -24.57
N ASN A 569 19.35 3.30 -24.79
CA ASN A 569 19.46 4.73 -25.02
C ASN A 569 18.96 5.06 -26.44
N GLY A 570 17.93 5.91 -26.55
CA GLY A 570 17.32 6.23 -27.84
C GLY A 570 18.25 6.95 -28.82
N LEU A 571 19.33 7.58 -28.33
CA LEU A 571 20.40 8.18 -29.16
C LEU A 571 21.07 7.16 -30.10
N SER A 572 20.91 5.85 -29.87
CA SER A 572 21.26 4.77 -30.82
C SER A 572 22.70 4.82 -31.39
N GLY A 573 23.65 5.43 -30.67
CA GLY A 573 25.06 5.55 -31.08
C GLY A 573 25.47 6.92 -31.61
N TRP A 574 24.61 7.95 -31.55
CA TRP A 574 24.95 9.34 -31.91
C TRP A 574 26.27 9.75 -31.25
N ALA A 575 27.25 10.14 -32.07
CA ALA A 575 28.55 10.58 -31.61
C ALA A 575 28.40 11.81 -30.71
N SER A 576 29.00 11.76 -29.52
CA SER A 576 29.05 12.88 -28.59
C SER A 576 30.36 13.66 -28.74
N SER A 577 30.83 13.84 -29.98
CA SER A 577 31.95 14.75 -30.25
C SER A 577 31.50 16.20 -30.12
N VAL A 578 32.45 17.11 -29.88
CA VAL A 578 32.21 18.56 -29.92
C VAL A 578 32.19 19.07 -31.37
N ASP A 579 32.77 18.30 -32.30
CA ASP A 579 32.82 18.62 -33.73
C ASP A 579 31.50 18.29 -34.47
N ASP A 580 30.68 17.41 -33.90
CA ASP A 580 29.39 16.97 -34.44
C ASP A 580 28.22 17.80 -33.89
N THR A 581 27.04 17.74 -34.53
CA THR A 581 25.81 18.37 -34.01
C THR A 581 25.50 17.86 -32.60
N PRO A 582 25.34 18.76 -31.60
CA PRO A 582 25.22 18.35 -30.20
C PRO A 582 23.92 17.61 -29.92
N ALA A 583 24.03 16.44 -29.29
CA ALA A 583 22.90 15.65 -28.83
C ALA A 583 22.28 16.22 -27.54
N ASP A 584 21.70 17.42 -27.59
CA ASP A 584 21.06 18.13 -26.47
C ASP A 584 19.67 17.54 -26.10
N THR A 585 19.61 16.23 -25.98
CA THR A 585 18.40 15.47 -25.62
C THR A 585 18.74 14.26 -24.75
N ILE A 586 17.75 13.82 -23.96
CA ILE A 586 17.81 12.52 -23.27
C ILE A 586 16.59 11.71 -23.72
N THR A 587 16.84 10.46 -24.07
CA THR A 587 15.83 9.53 -24.59
C THR A 587 16.05 8.11 -24.10
N ARG A 588 14.97 7.37 -23.89
CA ARG A 588 14.98 5.94 -23.57
C ARG A 588 13.87 5.25 -24.36
N ARG A 589 14.21 4.11 -24.96
CA ARG A 589 13.27 3.28 -25.71
C ARG A 589 13.44 1.79 -25.44
N PHE A 590 12.45 1.02 -25.82
CA PHE A 590 12.64 -0.40 -26.12
C PHE A 590 12.96 -0.58 -27.62
N ARG A 591 13.54 -1.73 -27.98
CA ARG A 591 13.57 -2.18 -29.38
C ARG A 591 12.16 -2.68 -29.75
N TYR A 592 11.66 -2.33 -30.94
CA TYR A 592 10.24 -2.44 -31.25
C TYR A 592 9.76 -3.90 -31.26
N ASP A 593 10.48 -4.78 -31.95
CA ASP A 593 10.24 -6.22 -31.98
C ASP A 593 10.16 -6.86 -30.58
N VAL A 594 11.12 -6.55 -29.69
CA VAL A 594 11.15 -7.09 -28.31
C VAL A 594 9.96 -6.58 -27.49
N ALA A 595 9.54 -5.33 -27.71
CA ALA A 595 8.35 -4.77 -27.09
C ALA A 595 7.07 -5.45 -27.59
N LEU A 596 6.96 -5.74 -28.90
CA LEU A 596 5.81 -6.47 -29.46
C LEU A 596 5.72 -7.89 -28.90
N VAL A 597 6.85 -8.62 -28.81
CA VAL A 597 6.91 -9.96 -28.21
C VAL A 597 6.44 -9.94 -26.76
N SER A 598 6.94 -8.99 -25.95
CA SER A 598 6.51 -8.83 -24.56
C SER A 598 5.02 -8.43 -24.44
N ALA A 599 4.50 -7.65 -25.39
CA ALA A 599 3.09 -7.28 -25.44
C ALA A 599 2.17 -8.43 -25.85
N LEU A 600 2.58 -9.31 -26.77
CA LEU A 600 1.84 -10.52 -27.13
C LEU A 600 1.89 -11.57 -26.01
N LYS A 601 3.03 -11.72 -25.32
CA LYS A 601 3.15 -12.59 -24.14
C LYS A 601 2.27 -12.14 -22.98
N ASP A 602 2.17 -10.84 -22.73
CA ASP A 602 1.23 -10.25 -21.75
C ASP A 602 -0.26 -10.46 -22.13
N LEU A 603 -0.56 -10.86 -23.37
CA LEU A 603 -1.89 -11.22 -23.88
C LEU A 603 -2.11 -12.73 -24.04
N GLU A 604 -1.13 -13.59 -23.70
CA GLU A 604 -1.18 -15.04 -23.95
C GLU A 604 -2.46 -15.70 -23.40
N GLU A 605 -2.83 -15.39 -22.16
CA GLU A 605 -4.08 -15.89 -21.57
C GLU A 605 -5.34 -15.45 -22.34
N ASP A 606 -5.38 -14.21 -22.85
CA ASP A 606 -6.53 -13.67 -23.59
C ASP A 606 -6.62 -14.29 -24.99
N ILE A 607 -5.49 -14.56 -25.64
CA ILE A 607 -5.40 -15.27 -26.92
C ILE A 607 -5.91 -16.71 -26.76
N MET A 608 -5.39 -17.43 -25.76
CA MET A 608 -5.81 -18.82 -25.50
C MET A 608 -7.28 -18.89 -25.04
N GLU A 609 -7.82 -17.85 -24.40
CA GLU A 609 -9.25 -17.76 -24.09
C GLU A 609 -10.10 -17.53 -25.34
N GLY A 610 -9.72 -16.61 -26.22
CA GLY A 610 -10.41 -16.36 -27.49
C GLY A 610 -10.41 -17.57 -28.44
N LEU A 611 -9.31 -18.35 -28.50
CA LEU A 611 -9.23 -19.58 -29.29
C LEU A 611 -10.25 -20.63 -28.82
N ARG A 612 -10.32 -20.86 -27.50
CA ARG A 612 -11.32 -21.76 -26.90
C ARG A 612 -12.76 -21.28 -27.07
N GLU A 613 -13.00 -19.97 -26.94
CA GLU A 613 -14.34 -19.39 -27.16
C GLU A 613 -14.77 -19.45 -28.64
N SER A 614 -13.81 -19.44 -29.57
CA SER A 614 -14.06 -19.61 -31.01
C SER A 614 -14.16 -21.07 -31.45
N GLY A 615 -13.95 -22.04 -30.55
CA GLY A 615 -14.00 -23.48 -30.85
C GLY A 615 -12.81 -23.99 -31.70
N MET A 616 -11.73 -23.23 -31.81
CA MET A 616 -10.56 -23.62 -32.62
C MET A 616 -9.63 -24.57 -31.87
N GLU A 617 -9.17 -25.62 -32.54
CA GLU A 617 -8.20 -26.56 -31.95
C GLU A 617 -6.80 -25.94 -31.84
N ASP A 618 -6.22 -26.00 -30.65
CA ASP A 618 -4.93 -25.36 -30.32
C ASP A 618 -3.76 -25.82 -31.19
N SER A 619 -3.81 -27.07 -31.67
CA SER A 619 -2.82 -27.71 -32.54
C SER A 619 -2.91 -27.26 -34.01
N ALA A 620 -4.11 -26.98 -34.51
CA ALA A 620 -4.34 -26.57 -35.90
C ALA A 620 -3.96 -25.09 -36.14
N CYS A 621 -4.29 -24.21 -35.19
CA CYS A 621 -4.03 -22.77 -35.28
C CYS A 621 -2.59 -22.39 -34.87
N THR A 622 -1.58 -22.97 -35.52
CA THR A 622 -0.16 -22.59 -35.34
C THR A 622 0.32 -21.54 -36.34
N SER A 623 -0.33 -21.43 -37.50
CA SER A 623 -0.03 -20.47 -38.56
C SER A 623 -1.15 -19.41 -38.70
N GLY A 624 -0.94 -18.39 -39.53
CA GLY A 624 -2.03 -17.49 -39.94
C GLY A 624 -2.45 -16.36 -38.98
N PHE A 625 -1.76 -16.08 -37.87
CA PHE A 625 -2.14 -14.95 -37.01
C PHE A 625 -1.80 -13.58 -37.62
N THR A 626 -2.76 -12.67 -37.55
CA THR A 626 -2.63 -11.27 -37.97
C THR A 626 -2.86 -10.34 -36.78
N VAL A 627 -1.88 -9.49 -36.48
CA VAL A 627 -1.90 -8.54 -35.37
C VAL A 627 -2.11 -7.11 -35.89
N MET A 628 -3.17 -6.45 -35.46
CA MET A 628 -3.43 -5.05 -35.77
C MET A 628 -2.86 -4.14 -34.68
N ILE A 629 -1.92 -3.27 -35.02
CA ILE A 629 -1.28 -2.33 -34.08
C ILE A 629 -1.71 -0.91 -34.40
N LYS A 630 -2.25 -0.20 -33.40
CA LYS A 630 -2.38 1.26 -33.42
C LYS A 630 -1.08 1.89 -32.93
N GLU A 631 -0.49 2.77 -33.72
CA GLU A 631 0.67 3.59 -33.33
C GLU A 631 0.24 5.03 -33.03
N CYS A 632 0.88 5.64 -32.03
CA CYS A 632 0.60 6.98 -31.54
C CYS A 632 1.90 7.72 -31.19
N CYS A 633 2.02 8.98 -31.57
CA CYS A 633 3.10 9.88 -31.18
C CYS A 633 2.51 11.25 -30.86
N ASP A 634 2.95 11.86 -29.76
CA ASP A 634 2.39 13.13 -29.29
C ASP A 634 3.41 13.94 -28.48
N GLY A 635 3.25 15.27 -28.55
CA GLY A 635 4.12 16.27 -27.95
C GLY A 635 3.55 16.89 -26.67
N MET A 636 4.36 16.95 -25.63
CA MET A 636 3.99 17.45 -24.31
C MET A 636 4.78 18.73 -23.96
N GLY A 637 4.09 19.86 -23.87
CA GLY A 637 4.64 21.10 -23.28
C GLY A 637 4.68 21.11 -21.74
N ASP A 638 5.28 22.14 -21.16
CA ASP A 638 5.36 22.38 -19.72
C ASP A 638 5.97 21.19 -18.93
N VAL A 639 7.05 20.60 -19.45
CA VAL A 639 7.78 19.49 -18.82
C VAL A 639 9.09 20.01 -18.24
N SER A 640 8.97 20.68 -17.08
CA SER A 640 10.08 21.42 -16.44
C SER A 640 11.42 20.66 -16.41
N GLU A 641 12.51 21.33 -16.74
CA GLU A 641 13.85 20.74 -16.61
C GLU A 641 14.17 20.37 -15.14
N LYS A 642 15.15 19.49 -14.91
CA LYS A 642 15.72 19.22 -13.58
C LYS A 642 17.15 19.75 -13.52
N HIS A 643 17.55 20.31 -12.37
CA HIS A 643 18.97 20.51 -12.10
C HIS A 643 19.71 19.17 -12.00
N GLY A 644 20.98 19.17 -12.40
CA GLY A 644 21.86 18.00 -12.37
C GLY A 644 22.80 17.97 -13.57
N GLY A 645 23.78 17.05 -13.56
CA GLY A 645 24.65 16.82 -14.71
C GLY A 645 23.91 16.22 -15.90
N GLY A 646 24.31 16.60 -17.11
CA GLY A 646 23.70 16.25 -18.39
C GLY A 646 23.69 17.45 -19.34
N PRO A 647 23.30 17.27 -20.62
CA PRO A 647 23.15 18.37 -21.57
C PRO A 647 22.06 19.36 -21.13
N ALA A 648 21.96 20.50 -21.82
CA ALA A 648 20.75 21.31 -21.77
C ALA A 648 19.59 20.53 -22.40
N ILE A 649 18.37 20.70 -21.90
CA ILE A 649 17.22 19.90 -22.33
C ILE A 649 16.00 20.80 -22.50
N PRO A 650 15.24 20.71 -23.62
CA PRO A 650 14.02 21.50 -23.80
C PRO A 650 12.95 21.12 -22.74
N GLU A 651 12.13 22.09 -22.32
CA GLU A 651 10.99 21.84 -21.41
C GLU A 651 9.77 21.18 -22.10
N LYS A 652 10.05 20.41 -23.15
CA LYS A 652 9.10 19.64 -23.95
C LYS A 652 9.53 18.18 -23.98
N ALA A 653 8.56 17.27 -24.09
CA ALA A 653 8.80 15.85 -24.24
C ALA A 653 7.91 15.27 -25.32
N VAL A 654 8.44 14.38 -26.14
CA VAL A 654 7.66 13.59 -27.11
C VAL A 654 7.59 12.15 -26.62
N ARG A 655 6.43 11.51 -26.83
CA ARG A 655 6.23 10.11 -26.50
C ARG A 655 5.63 9.34 -27.67
N PHE A 656 6.37 8.33 -28.11
CA PHE A 656 5.89 7.30 -29.03
C PHE A 656 5.36 6.10 -28.24
N SER A 657 4.21 5.57 -28.63
CA SER A 657 3.51 4.48 -27.94
C SER A 657 2.65 3.69 -28.93
N PHE A 658 2.30 2.45 -28.58
CA PHE A 658 1.46 1.61 -29.42
C PHE A 658 0.37 0.90 -28.60
N THR A 659 -0.58 0.27 -29.29
CA THR A 659 -1.65 -0.53 -28.70
C THR A 659 -1.98 -1.69 -29.64
N VAL A 660 -2.03 -2.90 -29.12
CA VAL A 660 -2.57 -4.06 -29.86
C VAL A 660 -4.07 -3.89 -29.89
N MET A 661 -4.63 -3.68 -31.09
CA MET A 661 -6.05 -3.37 -31.29
C MET A 661 -6.87 -4.64 -31.46
N SER A 662 -6.39 -5.56 -32.27
CA SER A 662 -6.99 -6.89 -32.45
C SER A 662 -5.95 -7.91 -32.89
N LEU A 663 -6.31 -9.19 -32.68
CA LEU A 663 -5.65 -10.36 -33.23
C LEU A 663 -6.71 -11.19 -33.94
N SER A 664 -6.52 -11.43 -35.24
CA SER A 664 -7.25 -12.43 -36.01
C SER A 664 -6.34 -13.64 -36.30
N VAL A 665 -6.97 -14.77 -36.61
CA VAL A 665 -6.31 -15.95 -37.16
C VAL A 665 -7.10 -16.40 -38.38
N ARG A 666 -6.38 -16.85 -39.41
CA ARG A 666 -6.97 -17.49 -40.58
C ARG A 666 -6.64 -18.97 -40.55
N ALA A 667 -7.67 -19.81 -40.49
CA ALA A 667 -7.51 -21.25 -40.63
C ALA A 667 -7.18 -21.61 -42.09
N GLU A 668 -6.46 -22.71 -42.31
CA GLU A 668 -6.04 -23.12 -43.67
C GLU A 668 -7.22 -23.58 -44.55
N GLU A 669 -8.36 -23.88 -43.94
CA GLU A 669 -9.60 -24.34 -44.60
C GLU A 669 -10.68 -23.24 -44.78
N GLU A 670 -10.49 -22.04 -44.20
CA GLU A 670 -11.49 -20.96 -44.22
C GLU A 670 -11.02 -19.71 -45.01
N GLU A 671 -11.97 -19.04 -45.68
CA GLU A 671 -11.67 -17.79 -46.41
C GLU A 671 -11.70 -16.54 -45.53
N GLU A 672 -12.42 -16.55 -44.41
CA GLU A 672 -12.59 -15.39 -43.51
C GLU A 672 -11.63 -15.41 -42.30
N ASP A 673 -11.17 -14.23 -41.89
CA ASP A 673 -10.31 -14.01 -40.72
C ASP A 673 -11.15 -14.02 -39.43
N VAL A 674 -10.99 -15.03 -38.57
CA VAL A 674 -11.68 -15.10 -37.28
C VAL A 674 -10.96 -14.25 -36.24
N THR A 675 -11.69 -13.33 -35.60
CA THR A 675 -11.12 -12.40 -34.61
C THR A 675 -11.08 -13.03 -33.21
N ILE A 676 -9.88 -13.36 -32.74
CA ILE A 676 -9.61 -14.02 -31.45
C ILE A 676 -9.57 -13.03 -30.29
N PHE A 677 -9.01 -11.84 -30.50
CA PHE A 677 -8.95 -10.79 -29.49
C PHE A 677 -9.24 -9.42 -30.12
N THR A 678 -9.95 -8.57 -29.38
CA THR A 678 -10.12 -7.14 -29.69
C THR A 678 -10.02 -6.36 -28.39
N GLU A 679 -9.23 -5.30 -28.36
CA GLU A 679 -9.08 -4.44 -27.18
C GLU A 679 -10.42 -3.76 -26.85
N PRO A 680 -11.05 -4.07 -25.70
CA PRO A 680 -12.39 -3.57 -25.39
C PRO A 680 -12.41 -2.08 -25.03
N ARG A 681 -11.24 -1.47 -24.75
CA ARG A 681 -11.11 -0.03 -24.43
C ARG A 681 -9.89 0.57 -25.13
N PRO A 682 -9.93 0.78 -26.46
CA PRO A 682 -8.77 1.19 -27.25
C PRO A 682 -8.30 2.64 -27.00
N ASN A 683 -9.07 3.41 -26.23
CA ASN A 683 -8.75 4.77 -25.80
C ASN A 683 -8.43 4.87 -24.30
N SER A 684 -8.12 3.75 -23.63
CA SER A 684 -7.74 3.73 -22.23
C SER A 684 -6.24 3.98 -22.03
N GLU A 685 -5.88 4.67 -20.94
CA GLU A 685 -4.48 4.76 -20.52
C GLU A 685 -3.89 3.41 -20.02
N LEU A 686 -4.71 2.37 -19.91
CA LEU A 686 -4.33 1.02 -19.47
C LEU A 686 -3.79 0.13 -20.60
N SER A 687 -4.10 0.44 -21.86
CA SER A 687 -3.72 -0.35 -23.05
C SER A 687 -2.65 0.33 -23.92
N CYS A 688 -2.40 1.63 -23.72
CA CYS A 688 -1.40 2.41 -24.46
C CYS A 688 0.04 2.13 -23.97
N LYS A 689 0.68 1.09 -24.51
CA LYS A 689 2.04 0.66 -24.13
C LYS A 689 3.10 1.67 -24.63
N PRO A 690 3.98 2.20 -23.75
CA PRO A 690 5.03 3.15 -24.13
C PRO A 690 6.22 2.46 -24.80
N LEU A 691 6.69 3.01 -25.93
CA LEU A 691 7.85 2.47 -26.65
C LEU A 691 9.09 3.37 -26.54
N CYS A 692 8.93 4.68 -26.76
CA CYS A 692 10.01 5.66 -26.72
C CYS A 692 9.58 6.92 -25.97
N LEU A 693 10.44 7.40 -25.05
CA LEU A 693 10.31 8.66 -24.34
C LEU A 693 11.53 9.53 -24.65
N MET A 694 11.32 10.77 -25.07
CA MET A 694 12.39 11.71 -25.39
C MET A 694 12.07 13.12 -24.91
N PHE A 695 13.08 13.89 -24.52
CA PHE A 695 12.94 15.34 -24.30
C PHE A 695 13.36 16.08 -25.57
N VAL A 696 12.38 16.38 -26.42
CA VAL A 696 12.55 17.00 -27.75
C VAL A 696 11.37 17.94 -27.98
N ASP A 697 11.57 18.99 -28.77
CA ASP A 697 10.47 19.79 -29.30
C ASP A 697 9.91 19.10 -30.55
N GLU A 698 8.59 18.90 -30.63
CA GLU A 698 7.91 18.37 -31.82
C GLU A 698 8.13 19.21 -33.09
N SER A 699 8.66 20.43 -32.95
CA SER A 699 9.04 21.33 -34.06
C SER A 699 10.54 21.34 -34.38
N ASP A 700 11.35 20.52 -33.69
CA ASP A 700 12.74 20.25 -34.05
C ASP A 700 12.80 18.95 -34.87
N HIS A 701 12.74 19.10 -36.19
CA HIS A 701 12.70 17.98 -37.13
C HIS A 701 13.98 17.14 -37.11
N GLU A 702 15.15 17.78 -36.93
CA GLU A 702 16.45 17.11 -36.96
C GLU A 702 16.59 16.13 -35.80
N THR A 703 16.35 16.60 -34.57
CA THR A 703 16.41 15.72 -33.39
C THR A 703 15.28 14.69 -33.41
N LEU A 704 14.06 15.06 -33.83
CA LEU A 704 12.93 14.13 -33.86
C LEU A 704 13.15 12.97 -34.84
N THR A 705 13.64 13.27 -36.06
CA THR A 705 13.94 12.24 -37.07
C THR A 705 15.14 11.38 -36.67
N ALA A 706 16.20 11.96 -36.10
CA ALA A 706 17.35 11.19 -35.60
C ALA A 706 16.94 10.18 -34.51
N LEU A 707 16.00 10.54 -33.62
CA LEU A 707 15.52 9.65 -32.56
C LEU A 707 14.48 8.63 -33.00
N LEU A 708 13.60 8.98 -33.95
CA LEU A 708 12.55 8.07 -34.44
C LEU A 708 12.98 7.22 -35.65
N GLY A 709 14.02 7.61 -36.37
CA GLY A 709 14.56 6.86 -37.52
C GLY A 709 14.81 5.37 -37.24
N PRO A 710 15.48 4.99 -36.14
CA PRO A 710 15.64 3.59 -35.74
C PRO A 710 14.32 2.85 -35.50
N VAL A 711 13.30 3.53 -34.95
CA VAL A 711 11.97 2.96 -34.70
C VAL A 711 11.23 2.71 -36.02
N VAL A 712 11.33 3.64 -36.98
CA VAL A 712 10.76 3.48 -38.33
C VAL A 712 11.47 2.37 -39.11
N ALA A 713 12.80 2.28 -39.01
CA ALA A 713 13.57 1.21 -39.65
C ALA A 713 13.19 -0.17 -39.09
N GLU A 714 13.09 -0.32 -37.77
CA GLU A 714 12.58 -1.54 -37.11
C GLU A 714 11.16 -1.88 -37.57
N ARG A 715 10.23 -0.90 -37.56
CA ARG A 715 8.84 -1.04 -38.03
C ARG A 715 8.75 -1.54 -39.47
N ASN A 716 9.50 -0.93 -40.38
CA ASN A 716 9.42 -1.25 -41.81
C ASN A 716 10.03 -2.63 -42.10
N ALA A 717 11.12 -3.02 -41.41
CA ALA A 717 11.65 -4.38 -41.51
C ALA A 717 10.67 -5.45 -41.01
N MET A 718 9.89 -5.16 -39.95
CA MET A 718 8.89 -6.09 -39.41
C MET A 718 7.68 -6.31 -40.33
N LYS A 719 7.34 -5.36 -41.21
CA LYS A 719 6.24 -5.52 -42.18
C LYS A 719 6.49 -6.64 -43.21
N GLU A 720 7.74 -6.90 -43.55
CA GLU A 720 8.13 -7.89 -44.56
C GLU A 720 8.31 -9.32 -44.01
N SER A 721 8.15 -9.52 -42.69
CA SER A 721 8.52 -10.76 -41.99
C SER A 721 7.41 -11.28 -41.07
N ARG A 722 7.49 -12.57 -40.73
CA ARG A 722 6.66 -13.19 -39.67
C ARG A 722 7.49 -13.44 -38.41
N LEU A 723 6.88 -13.20 -37.26
CA LEU A 723 7.42 -13.53 -35.95
C LEU A 723 7.00 -14.94 -35.56
N ILE A 724 7.95 -15.77 -35.10
CA ILE A 724 7.66 -17.04 -34.45
C ILE A 724 7.85 -16.87 -32.94
N LEU A 725 6.80 -17.22 -32.18
CA LEU A 725 6.76 -17.07 -30.72
C LEU A 725 5.97 -18.24 -30.11
N SER A 726 6.52 -18.89 -29.08
CA SER A 726 5.78 -19.91 -28.33
C SER A 726 4.62 -19.27 -27.57
N ILE A 727 3.37 -19.70 -27.81
CA ILE A 727 2.14 -19.23 -27.15
C ILE A 727 1.26 -20.45 -26.87
N GLY A 728 0.92 -20.67 -25.59
CA GLY A 728 0.27 -21.90 -25.13
C GLY A 728 1.17 -23.14 -25.26
N GLY A 729 2.47 -22.98 -25.08
CA GLY A 729 3.48 -24.02 -25.26
C GLY A 729 3.93 -24.22 -26.73
N LEU A 730 3.03 -24.06 -27.69
CA LEU A 730 3.30 -24.29 -29.12
C LEU A 730 3.92 -23.07 -29.82
N PRO A 731 4.88 -23.24 -30.76
CA PRO A 731 5.37 -22.15 -31.61
C PRO A 731 4.28 -21.69 -32.58
N ARG A 732 3.92 -20.40 -32.54
CA ARG A 732 2.90 -19.79 -33.41
C ARG A 732 3.49 -18.66 -34.25
N SER A 733 2.96 -18.48 -35.48
CA SER A 733 3.43 -17.49 -36.47
C SER A 733 2.51 -16.27 -36.56
N PHE A 734 3.08 -15.07 -36.37
CA PHE A 734 2.37 -13.79 -36.37
C PHE A 734 2.86 -12.83 -37.47
N ARG A 735 1.92 -12.16 -38.15
CA ARG A 735 2.17 -11.01 -39.05
C ARG A 735 1.64 -9.72 -38.45
N PHE A 736 2.30 -8.59 -38.70
CA PHE A 736 1.96 -7.31 -38.08
C PHE A 736 1.51 -6.25 -39.09
N HIS A 737 0.37 -5.61 -38.81
CA HIS A 737 -0.14 -4.48 -39.57
C HIS A 737 -0.14 -3.22 -38.69
N PHE A 738 0.76 -2.29 -39.01
CA PHE A 738 0.95 -1.04 -38.28
C PHE A 738 0.07 0.07 -38.85
N ARG A 739 -0.87 0.59 -38.05
CA ARG A 739 -1.74 1.73 -38.38
C ARG A 739 -1.39 2.94 -37.52
N GLY A 740 -0.53 3.80 -38.05
CA GLY A 740 -0.18 5.09 -37.46
C GLY A 740 -1.35 6.07 -37.54
N THR A 741 -2.15 6.14 -36.47
CA THR A 741 -3.46 6.81 -36.43
C THR A 741 -3.60 7.76 -35.24
N GLY A 742 -2.90 7.50 -34.13
CA GLY A 742 -2.94 8.33 -32.92
C GLY A 742 -1.99 9.52 -32.97
N TYR A 743 -2.04 10.29 -34.06
CA TYR A 743 -1.26 11.51 -34.29
C TYR A 743 -2.22 12.70 -34.42
N ASP A 744 -1.84 13.88 -33.92
CA ASP A 744 -2.60 15.11 -34.19
C ASP A 744 -2.28 15.65 -35.61
N GLU A 745 -3.10 16.58 -36.12
CA GLU A 745 -2.85 17.12 -37.47
C GLU A 745 -1.51 17.85 -37.60
N LYS A 746 -0.96 18.42 -36.52
CA LYS A 746 0.35 19.07 -36.56
C LYS A 746 1.44 18.02 -36.82
N MET A 747 1.46 16.95 -36.04
CA MET A 747 2.44 15.86 -36.14
C MET A 747 2.32 15.13 -37.49
N VAL A 748 1.10 14.86 -37.99
CA VAL A 748 0.91 14.26 -39.33
C VAL A 748 1.52 15.13 -40.42
N ARG A 749 1.27 16.46 -40.40
CA ARG A 749 1.82 17.37 -41.42
C ARG A 749 3.35 17.39 -41.40
N GLU A 750 3.95 17.42 -40.21
CA GLU A 750 5.40 17.40 -40.03
C GLU A 750 6.05 16.09 -40.54
N MET A 751 5.45 14.93 -40.23
CA MET A 751 6.02 13.62 -40.57
C MET A 751 5.82 13.22 -42.05
N GLU A 752 4.75 13.72 -42.69
CA GLU A 752 4.42 13.53 -44.12
C GLU A 752 4.93 14.69 -45.02
N GLY A 753 5.78 15.57 -44.49
CA GLY A 753 6.41 16.65 -45.28
C GLY A 753 5.46 17.71 -45.86
N LEU A 754 4.26 17.83 -45.27
CA LEU A 754 3.23 18.79 -45.65
C LEU A 754 3.47 20.14 -44.97
N GLU A 755 3.08 21.21 -45.64
CA GLU A 755 3.01 22.53 -45.01
C GLU A 755 2.16 22.54 -43.72
N SER A 756 2.50 23.43 -42.78
CA SER A 756 1.78 23.58 -41.51
C SER A 756 0.26 23.85 -41.65
N SER A 757 -0.51 23.63 -40.58
CA SER A 757 -1.98 23.69 -40.59
C SER A 757 -2.61 25.01 -41.09
N GLY A 758 -1.85 26.10 -41.18
CA GLY A 758 -2.29 27.38 -41.74
C GLY A 758 -2.22 27.48 -43.28
N SER A 759 -1.55 26.54 -43.95
CA SER A 759 -1.26 26.63 -45.40
C SER A 759 -2.51 26.59 -46.27
N THR A 760 -2.39 26.96 -47.55
CA THR A 760 -3.50 26.97 -48.52
C THR A 760 -4.16 25.60 -48.71
N TYR A 761 -3.43 24.49 -48.52
CA TYR A 761 -3.97 23.13 -48.65
C TYR A 761 -4.51 22.64 -47.30
N VAL A 762 -5.84 22.60 -47.17
CA VAL A 762 -6.53 22.42 -45.86
C VAL A 762 -6.47 21.00 -45.33
N CYS A 763 -6.41 20.01 -46.22
CA CYS A 763 -6.55 18.62 -45.85
C CYS A 763 -5.19 17.90 -45.80
N THR A 764 -5.12 16.86 -44.99
CA THR A 764 -4.03 15.87 -45.01
C THR A 764 -4.40 14.64 -45.85
N LEU A 765 -5.63 14.59 -46.36
CA LEU A 765 -6.21 13.43 -47.05
C LEU A 765 -6.49 13.71 -48.54
N CYS A 766 -6.77 14.96 -48.90
CA CYS A 766 -7.05 15.38 -50.27
C CYS A 766 -6.33 16.69 -50.61
N ASP A 767 -6.32 17.03 -51.90
CA ASP A 767 -5.57 18.18 -52.44
C ASP A 767 -6.37 19.49 -52.51
N SER A 768 -7.50 19.58 -51.81
CA SER A 768 -8.36 20.76 -51.85
C SER A 768 -7.70 21.99 -51.20
N SER A 769 -7.74 23.12 -51.91
CA SER A 769 -7.35 24.42 -51.36
C SER A 769 -8.44 24.98 -50.44
N ARG A 770 -8.09 25.91 -49.54
CA ARG A 770 -9.05 26.52 -48.60
C ARG A 770 -10.20 27.25 -49.27
N ALA A 771 -9.96 27.83 -50.45
CA ALA A 771 -11.00 28.45 -51.26
C ALA A 771 -11.94 27.39 -51.86
N ASN A 772 -11.38 26.36 -52.51
CA ASN A 772 -12.16 25.26 -53.11
C ASN A 772 -13.00 24.53 -52.05
N ALA A 773 -12.38 24.11 -50.94
CA ALA A 773 -13.03 23.46 -49.80
C ALA A 773 -14.08 24.32 -49.07
N SER A 774 -14.15 25.63 -49.35
CA SER A 774 -15.21 26.52 -48.86
C SER A 774 -16.37 26.72 -49.83
N GLN A 775 -16.18 26.39 -51.11
CA GLN A 775 -17.21 26.43 -52.15
C GLN A 775 -17.90 25.08 -52.30
N ASN A 776 -17.10 24.02 -52.41
CA ASN A 776 -17.53 22.63 -52.26
C ASN A 776 -17.01 22.14 -50.90
N MET A 777 -17.90 21.84 -49.95
CA MET A 777 -17.50 21.43 -48.59
C MET A 777 -17.50 19.91 -48.37
N VAL A 778 -18.23 19.15 -49.19
CA VAL A 778 -18.58 17.74 -48.93
C VAL A 778 -18.12 16.74 -50.00
N LEU A 779 -18.02 17.15 -51.28
CA LEU A 779 -17.68 16.22 -52.36
C LEU A 779 -16.17 16.20 -52.61
N HIS A 780 -15.45 15.37 -51.85
CA HIS A 780 -14.03 15.08 -52.04
C HIS A 780 -13.76 13.60 -51.72
N SER A 781 -12.76 13.01 -52.37
CA SER A 781 -12.20 11.69 -52.02
C SER A 781 -10.86 11.83 -51.31
N VAL A 782 -10.42 10.79 -50.60
CA VAL A 782 -9.03 10.66 -50.16
C VAL A 782 -8.15 10.38 -51.38
N THR A 783 -7.13 11.22 -51.58
CA THR A 783 -6.12 11.06 -52.65
C THR A 783 -4.74 10.76 -52.08
N ARG A 784 -4.38 11.39 -50.96
CA ARG A 784 -3.00 11.37 -50.44
C ARG A 784 -2.62 10.03 -49.83
N GLY A 785 -1.49 9.49 -50.29
CA GLY A 785 -0.79 8.36 -49.69
C GLY A 785 0.68 8.68 -49.38
N HIS A 786 1.32 7.86 -48.53
CA HIS A 786 2.72 8.06 -48.15
C HIS A 786 3.69 7.93 -49.34
N GLU A 787 3.48 6.93 -50.19
CA GLU A 787 4.25 6.71 -51.43
C GLU A 787 4.10 7.89 -52.39
N GLU A 788 2.86 8.38 -52.56
CA GLU A 788 2.58 9.57 -53.39
C GLU A 788 3.25 10.83 -52.83
N ASN A 789 3.27 11.04 -51.51
CA ASN A 789 3.99 12.16 -50.90
C ASN A 789 5.51 12.06 -51.14
N LEU A 790 6.09 10.86 -51.12
CA LEU A 790 7.50 10.64 -51.46
C LEU A 790 7.80 11.01 -52.92
N GLU A 791 6.95 10.59 -53.86
CA GLU A 791 7.07 10.96 -55.28
C GLU A 791 6.91 12.48 -55.50
N ARG A 792 5.90 13.09 -54.88
CA ARG A 792 5.67 14.55 -54.91
C ARG A 792 6.87 15.32 -54.36
N TYR A 793 7.51 14.83 -53.29
CA TYR A 793 8.75 15.42 -52.78
C TYR A 793 9.92 15.31 -53.77
N GLU A 794 10.10 14.18 -54.43
CA GLU A 794 11.17 14.05 -55.44
C GLU A 794 10.91 14.95 -56.66
N ILE A 795 9.65 15.17 -57.07
CA ILE A 795 9.26 16.18 -58.07
C ILE A 795 9.61 17.60 -57.59
N TRP A 796 9.26 17.94 -56.34
CA TRP A 796 9.61 19.24 -55.73
C TRP A 796 11.13 19.47 -55.71
N ARG A 797 11.90 18.45 -55.30
CA ARG A 797 13.37 18.52 -55.17
C ARG A 797 14.09 18.59 -56.52
N THR A 798 13.59 17.88 -57.54
CA THR A 798 14.25 17.80 -58.85
C THR A 798 13.78 18.88 -59.83
N ASN A 799 12.58 19.45 -59.63
CA ASN A 799 11.91 20.39 -60.52
C ASN A 799 12.08 20.05 -62.02
N PRO A 800 11.59 18.88 -62.48
CA PRO A 800 11.85 18.39 -63.83
C PRO A 800 11.21 19.27 -64.92
N PHE A 801 10.24 20.12 -64.56
CA PHE A 801 9.55 21.04 -65.45
C PHE A 801 10.13 22.46 -65.44
N SER A 802 11.14 22.74 -64.59
CA SER A 802 11.74 24.08 -64.43
C SER A 802 10.72 25.19 -64.10
N GLU A 803 9.68 24.82 -63.35
CA GLU A 803 8.58 25.71 -62.97
C GLU A 803 9.02 26.74 -61.92
N SER A 804 8.29 27.86 -61.83
CA SER A 804 8.46 28.80 -60.72
C SER A 804 8.04 28.18 -59.39
N VAL A 805 8.47 28.76 -58.27
CA VAL A 805 8.19 28.20 -56.93
C VAL A 805 6.69 28.07 -56.63
N ASP A 806 5.86 29.00 -57.09
CA ASP A 806 4.41 28.97 -56.86
C ASP A 806 3.70 27.93 -57.73
N GLU A 807 4.11 27.79 -58.99
CA GLU A 807 3.61 26.77 -59.93
C GLU A 807 4.00 25.36 -59.47
N LEU A 808 5.28 25.17 -59.12
CA LEU A 808 5.79 23.90 -58.59
C LEU A 808 5.10 23.53 -57.28
N ARG A 809 4.90 24.51 -56.38
CA ARG A 809 4.17 24.34 -55.12
C ARG A 809 2.72 23.89 -55.36
N ASP A 810 2.06 24.40 -56.39
CA ASP A 810 0.73 23.90 -56.75
C ASP A 810 0.79 22.53 -57.45
N ARG A 811 1.78 22.25 -58.30
CA ARG A 811 1.96 20.91 -58.89
C ARG A 811 2.06 19.82 -57.81
N VAL A 812 2.86 20.05 -56.76
CA VAL A 812 3.05 19.08 -55.66
C VAL A 812 2.05 19.25 -54.51
N LYS A 813 1.07 20.15 -54.65
CA LYS A 813 -0.03 20.41 -53.70
C LYS A 813 0.46 20.65 -52.25
N GLY A 814 1.58 21.36 -52.11
CA GLY A 814 2.15 21.72 -50.80
C GLY A 814 2.90 20.61 -50.05
N VAL A 815 3.43 19.61 -50.77
CA VAL A 815 4.49 18.73 -50.26
C VAL A 815 5.84 19.43 -50.49
N SER A 816 6.54 19.84 -49.44
CA SER A 816 7.80 20.62 -49.57
C SER A 816 8.99 20.05 -48.76
N ALA A 817 8.73 19.06 -47.92
CA ALA A 817 9.75 18.30 -47.19
C ALA A 817 9.57 16.80 -47.43
N LYS A 818 10.59 16.00 -47.11
CA LYS A 818 10.55 14.55 -47.38
C LYS A 818 9.76 13.83 -46.28
N PRO A 819 8.71 13.07 -46.60
CA PRO A 819 8.10 12.16 -45.65
C PRO A 819 9.12 11.17 -45.08
N PHE A 820 9.09 10.92 -43.77
CA PHE A 820 10.00 9.95 -43.13
C PHE A 820 9.27 8.86 -42.33
N MET A 821 8.03 9.10 -41.88
CA MET A 821 7.22 8.14 -41.17
C MET A 821 5.85 8.05 -41.83
N GLU A 822 5.50 6.85 -42.28
CA GLU A 822 4.22 6.51 -42.88
C GLU A 822 3.07 6.62 -41.89
N THR A 823 2.11 7.50 -42.19
CA THR A 823 0.87 7.68 -41.44
C THR A 823 -0.32 7.07 -42.19
N HIS A 824 -1.31 6.56 -41.45
CA HIS A 824 -2.53 6.05 -42.07
C HIS A 824 -3.47 7.24 -42.38
N PRO A 825 -3.97 7.41 -43.62
CA PRO A 825 -4.76 8.58 -44.01
C PRO A 825 -6.16 8.57 -43.37
N THR A 826 -6.24 9.04 -42.12
CA THR A 826 -7.45 9.08 -41.29
C THR A 826 -7.63 10.43 -40.55
N LEU A 827 -8.60 10.51 -39.64
CA LEU A 827 -8.89 11.67 -38.80
C LEU A 827 -8.79 11.32 -37.30
N ASP A 828 -8.05 12.13 -36.53
CA ASP A 828 -8.09 12.02 -35.07
C ASP A 828 -9.40 12.56 -34.49
N ALA A 829 -10.18 11.67 -33.86
CA ALA A 829 -11.49 11.99 -33.31
C ALA A 829 -11.43 12.97 -32.11
N LEU A 830 -10.32 13.00 -31.35
CA LEU A 830 -10.17 13.87 -30.18
C LEU A 830 -9.95 15.33 -30.61
N HIS A 831 -8.96 15.57 -31.46
CA HIS A 831 -8.67 16.91 -31.96
C HIS A 831 -9.75 17.42 -32.92
N CYS A 832 -10.46 16.54 -33.64
CA CYS A 832 -11.68 16.88 -34.36
C CYS A 832 -12.76 17.49 -33.45
N ASP A 833 -13.10 16.81 -32.34
CA ASP A 833 -14.04 17.32 -31.32
C ASP A 833 -13.58 18.68 -30.75
N ILE A 834 -12.29 18.82 -30.43
CA ILE A 834 -11.74 20.07 -29.87
C ILE A 834 -11.75 21.20 -30.89
N GLY A 835 -11.39 20.92 -32.14
CA GLY A 835 -11.37 21.86 -33.26
C GLY A 835 -12.78 22.36 -33.59
N ASN A 836 -13.72 21.44 -33.79
CA ASN A 836 -15.11 21.75 -34.07
C ASN A 836 -15.77 22.53 -32.91
N ALA A 837 -15.58 22.10 -31.64
CA ALA A 837 -16.08 22.85 -30.49
C ALA A 837 -15.47 24.25 -30.33
N THR A 838 -14.19 24.42 -30.70
CA THR A 838 -13.53 25.73 -30.73
C THR A 838 -14.10 26.63 -31.82
N GLU A 839 -14.53 26.06 -32.94
CA GLU A 839 -15.15 26.82 -34.03
C GLU A 839 -16.59 27.22 -33.68
N PHE A 840 -17.41 26.30 -33.17
CA PHE A 840 -18.75 26.62 -32.62
C PHE A 840 -18.69 27.68 -31.52
N TYR A 841 -17.69 27.64 -30.63
CA TYR A 841 -17.49 28.69 -29.62
C TYR A 841 -17.23 30.08 -30.23
N LYS A 842 -16.61 30.17 -31.42
CA LYS A 842 -16.46 31.44 -32.16
C LYS A 842 -17.77 31.84 -32.83
N ILE A 843 -18.52 30.89 -33.42
CA ILE A 843 -19.86 31.17 -33.95
C ILE A 843 -20.73 31.79 -32.85
N PHE A 844 -20.77 31.19 -31.65
CA PHE A 844 -21.51 31.75 -30.51
C PHE A 844 -21.06 33.17 -30.15
N GLN A 845 -19.76 33.50 -30.22
CA GLN A 845 -19.26 34.87 -30.00
C GLN A 845 -19.73 35.84 -31.09
N ASP A 846 -19.72 35.42 -32.35
CA ASP A 846 -20.09 36.26 -33.50
C ASP A 846 -21.62 36.49 -33.59
N GLU A 847 -22.44 35.51 -33.21
CA GLU A 847 -23.90 35.63 -33.19
C GLU A 847 -24.40 36.52 -32.04
N ILE A 848 -23.75 36.47 -30.86
CA ILE A 848 -24.01 37.42 -29.75
C ILE A 848 -23.66 38.86 -30.16
N GLY A 849 -22.69 39.02 -31.07
CA GLY A 849 -22.24 40.31 -31.58
C GLY A 849 -22.94 40.82 -32.84
N GLU A 850 -23.85 40.02 -33.41
CA GLU A 850 -24.50 40.27 -34.71
C GLU A 850 -23.51 40.70 -35.81
N VAL A 851 -22.39 39.98 -35.93
CA VAL A 851 -21.29 40.28 -36.88
C VAL A 851 -21.76 40.29 -38.34
N TYR A 852 -22.85 39.58 -38.65
CA TYR A 852 -23.49 39.62 -39.97
C TYR A 852 -24.11 40.98 -40.31
N GLN A 853 -24.46 41.82 -39.31
CA GLN A 853 -24.86 43.22 -39.49
C GLN A 853 -23.65 44.16 -39.41
N LYS A 854 -22.72 43.90 -38.49
CA LYS A 854 -21.52 44.72 -38.24
C LYS A 854 -20.24 43.98 -38.66
N VAL A 855 -19.87 44.13 -39.93
CA VAL A 855 -18.76 43.39 -40.57
C VAL A 855 -17.40 43.56 -39.87
N ASN A 856 -17.09 44.75 -39.35
CA ASN A 856 -15.81 45.08 -38.73
C ASN A 856 -15.95 45.53 -37.26
N PRO A 857 -16.18 44.60 -36.31
CA PRO A 857 -16.25 44.93 -34.90
C PRO A 857 -14.87 45.15 -34.28
N SER A 858 -14.79 46.05 -33.31
CA SER A 858 -13.59 46.38 -32.57
C SER A 858 -13.07 45.22 -31.71
N ARG A 859 -11.81 45.31 -31.29
CA ARG A 859 -11.21 44.34 -30.35
C ARG A 859 -11.90 44.36 -28.98
N GLU A 860 -12.52 45.48 -28.60
CA GLU A 860 -13.20 45.65 -27.32
C GLU A 860 -14.60 45.04 -27.34
N GLU A 861 -15.38 45.26 -28.41
CA GLU A 861 -16.66 44.57 -28.63
C GLU A 861 -16.48 43.04 -28.60
N ARG A 862 -15.50 42.50 -29.34
CA ARG A 862 -15.18 41.06 -29.32
C ARG A 862 -14.78 40.53 -27.94
N ARG A 863 -14.15 41.35 -27.08
CA ARG A 863 -13.88 40.98 -25.67
C ARG A 863 -15.16 40.99 -24.84
N SER A 864 -16.03 41.98 -25.06
CA SER A 864 -17.32 42.12 -24.37
C SER A 864 -18.22 40.91 -24.66
N TRP A 865 -18.38 40.51 -25.93
CA TRP A 865 -19.20 39.36 -26.32
C TRP A 865 -18.67 38.04 -25.74
N ARG A 866 -17.34 37.85 -25.74
CA ARG A 866 -16.70 36.72 -25.06
C ARG A 866 -16.99 36.71 -23.57
N ALA A 867 -16.85 37.84 -22.89
CA ALA A 867 -17.14 37.95 -21.47
C ALA A 867 -18.61 37.69 -21.14
N ALA A 868 -19.55 38.11 -22.01
CA ALA A 868 -20.98 37.82 -21.89
C ALA A 868 -21.28 36.31 -22.03
N LEU A 869 -20.74 35.67 -23.08
CA LEU A 869 -20.84 34.23 -23.31
C LEU A 869 -20.28 33.43 -22.12
N ASP A 870 -19.05 33.73 -21.71
CA ASP A 870 -18.37 33.10 -20.58
C ASP A 870 -19.12 33.27 -19.26
N LYS A 871 -19.79 34.41 -19.05
CA LYS A 871 -20.63 34.68 -17.89
C LYS A 871 -21.89 33.83 -17.89
N GLN A 872 -22.58 33.65 -19.03
CA GLN A 872 -23.75 32.77 -19.12
C GLN A 872 -23.40 31.29 -19.01
N LEU A 873 -22.36 30.83 -19.72
CA LEU A 873 -21.85 29.45 -19.62
C LEU A 873 -21.42 29.11 -18.19
N ARG A 874 -20.87 30.06 -17.44
CA ARG A 874 -20.60 29.89 -16.00
C ARG A 874 -21.88 29.85 -15.16
N LYS A 875 -22.85 30.72 -15.44
CA LYS A 875 -24.11 30.84 -14.68
C LYS A 875 -24.98 29.60 -14.80
N LYS A 876 -25.27 29.17 -16.03
CA LYS A 876 -26.17 28.04 -16.32
C LYS A 876 -25.41 26.72 -16.45
N MET A 877 -24.51 26.61 -17.43
CA MET A 877 -23.78 25.36 -17.70
C MET A 877 -22.66 25.02 -16.69
N LYS A 878 -22.42 25.85 -15.66
CA LYS A 878 -21.30 25.66 -14.69
C LYS A 878 -19.94 25.48 -15.38
N LEU A 879 -19.74 26.07 -16.56
CA LEU A 879 -18.48 26.02 -17.30
C LEU A 879 -17.58 27.19 -16.87
N LYS A 880 -16.34 26.89 -16.51
CA LYS A 880 -15.33 27.91 -16.21
C LYS A 880 -14.53 28.18 -17.50
N PRO A 881 -14.35 29.44 -17.94
CA PRO A 881 -13.56 29.76 -19.12
C PRO A 881 -12.16 29.15 -19.07
N VAL A 882 -11.65 28.74 -20.22
CA VAL A 882 -10.35 28.10 -20.40
C VAL A 882 -9.55 28.83 -21.48
N MET A 883 -8.22 28.90 -21.31
CA MET A 883 -7.34 29.54 -22.30
C MET A 883 -7.19 28.72 -23.58
N ARG A 884 -7.07 27.38 -23.43
CA ARG A 884 -7.09 26.40 -24.54
C ARG A 884 -8.25 25.45 -24.31
N MET A 885 -9.04 25.22 -25.36
CA MET A 885 -10.14 24.26 -25.35
C MET A 885 -9.59 22.85 -25.06
N ASN A 886 -10.31 22.07 -24.26
CA ASN A 886 -9.97 20.66 -24.00
C ASN A 886 -11.19 19.77 -24.21
N GLY A 887 -10.97 18.46 -24.41
CA GLY A 887 -12.04 17.51 -24.74
C GLY A 887 -13.19 17.46 -23.73
N ASN A 888 -12.93 17.70 -22.43
CA ASN A 888 -14.00 17.75 -21.42
C ASN A 888 -14.86 19.02 -21.55
N TYR A 889 -14.28 20.16 -21.92
CA TYR A 889 -15.04 21.38 -22.20
C TYR A 889 -15.82 21.22 -23.51
N ALA A 890 -15.17 20.70 -24.56
CA ALA A 890 -15.81 20.42 -25.85
C ALA A 890 -17.05 19.54 -25.70
N ARG A 891 -16.94 18.39 -25.01
CA ARG A 891 -18.07 17.48 -24.72
C ARG A 891 -19.22 18.12 -23.94
N ARG A 892 -18.97 19.18 -23.16
CA ARG A 892 -20.02 19.89 -22.42
C ARG A 892 -20.62 21.06 -23.20
N LEU A 893 -19.83 21.68 -24.07
CA LEU A 893 -20.23 22.79 -24.92
C LEU A 893 -21.06 22.31 -26.13
N MET A 894 -20.74 21.15 -26.69
CA MET A 894 -21.46 20.55 -27.81
C MET A 894 -22.72 19.82 -27.31
N THR A 895 -23.72 20.58 -26.86
CA THR A 895 -25.02 20.07 -26.39
C THR A 895 -26.15 21.03 -26.76
N LEU A 896 -27.37 20.51 -26.98
CA LEU A 896 -28.55 21.37 -27.22
C LEU A 896 -28.83 22.31 -26.04
N GLU A 897 -28.67 21.83 -24.80
CA GLU A 897 -28.80 22.65 -23.58
C GLU A 897 -27.88 23.88 -23.64
N THR A 898 -26.63 23.72 -24.10
CA THR A 898 -25.70 24.85 -24.26
C THR A 898 -26.19 25.84 -25.30
N VAL A 899 -26.76 25.36 -26.41
CA VAL A 899 -27.25 26.25 -27.47
C VAL A 899 -28.46 27.05 -26.99
N GLU A 900 -29.42 26.48 -26.26
CA GLU A 900 -30.52 27.27 -25.68
C GLU A 900 -29.99 28.36 -24.73
N VAL A 901 -28.97 28.06 -23.92
CA VAL A 901 -28.30 29.05 -23.05
C VAL A 901 -27.60 30.16 -23.84
N VAL A 902 -27.10 29.87 -25.05
CA VAL A 902 -26.52 30.86 -25.96
C VAL A 902 -27.61 31.67 -26.68
N CYS A 903 -28.69 31.03 -27.11
CA CYS A 903 -29.83 31.66 -27.78
C CYS A 903 -30.45 32.79 -26.93
N GLU A 904 -30.45 32.67 -25.59
CA GLU A 904 -30.84 33.76 -24.67
C GLU A 904 -30.04 35.06 -24.82
N LEU A 905 -28.84 35.02 -25.40
CA LEU A 905 -28.01 36.20 -25.69
C LEU A 905 -28.12 36.69 -27.13
N VAL A 906 -28.57 35.85 -28.06
CA VAL A 906 -28.69 36.19 -29.50
C VAL A 906 -30.01 36.95 -29.71
N PRO A 907 -30.04 38.16 -30.31
CA PRO A 907 -31.29 38.93 -30.42
C PRO A 907 -32.33 38.34 -31.39
N SER A 908 -31.90 37.87 -32.57
CA SER A 908 -32.79 37.42 -33.64
C SER A 908 -33.24 35.96 -33.50
N GLU A 909 -34.54 35.71 -33.57
CA GLU A 909 -35.14 34.35 -33.53
C GLU A 909 -34.71 33.48 -34.72
N GLU A 910 -34.58 34.04 -35.93
CA GLU A 910 -34.10 33.31 -37.10
C GLU A 910 -32.69 32.77 -36.88
N ARG A 911 -31.82 33.56 -36.25
CA ARG A 911 -30.45 33.16 -35.88
C ARG A 911 -30.46 32.10 -34.77
N ARG A 912 -31.38 32.20 -33.80
CA ARG A 912 -31.57 31.19 -32.75
C ARG A 912 -31.93 29.84 -33.35
N GLU A 913 -32.89 29.78 -34.28
CA GLU A 913 -33.29 28.51 -34.88
C GLU A 913 -32.20 27.92 -35.78
N ALA A 914 -31.49 28.75 -36.55
CA ALA A 914 -30.33 28.30 -37.32
C ALA A 914 -29.21 27.72 -36.43
N LEU A 915 -28.95 28.32 -35.25
CA LEU A 915 -27.99 27.78 -34.28
C LEU A 915 -28.43 26.44 -33.69
N ARG A 916 -29.72 26.30 -33.36
CA ARG A 916 -30.28 25.02 -32.90
C ARG A 916 -30.13 23.95 -33.96
N GLU A 917 -30.51 24.24 -35.20
CA GLU A 917 -30.46 23.28 -36.30
C GLU A 917 -29.02 22.86 -36.61
N LEU A 918 -28.08 23.80 -36.66
CA LEU A 918 -26.65 23.51 -36.82
C LEU A 918 -26.13 22.54 -35.73
N MET A 919 -26.57 22.72 -34.48
CA MET A 919 -26.22 21.83 -33.38
C MET A 919 -26.95 20.49 -33.42
N ARG A 920 -28.23 20.44 -33.85
CA ARG A 920 -28.97 19.18 -34.05
C ARG A 920 -28.26 18.30 -35.07
N LEU A 921 -27.89 18.87 -36.23
CA LEU A 921 -27.15 18.18 -37.28
C LEU A 921 -25.78 17.70 -36.78
N TYR A 922 -25.00 18.57 -36.12
CA TYR A 922 -23.72 18.18 -35.53
C TYR A 922 -23.86 17.02 -34.53
N LEU A 923 -24.90 17.01 -33.70
CA LEU A 923 -25.14 15.95 -32.72
C LEU A 923 -25.66 14.65 -33.35
N GLN A 924 -26.31 14.69 -34.51
CA GLN A 924 -26.65 13.49 -35.27
C GLN A 924 -25.42 12.90 -35.97
N MET A 925 -24.53 13.73 -36.49
CA MET A 925 -23.33 13.28 -37.20
C MET A 925 -22.23 12.80 -36.25
N ARG A 926 -22.02 13.49 -35.12
CA ARG A 926 -20.90 13.25 -34.20
C ARG A 926 -20.73 11.81 -33.69
N PRO A 927 -21.79 11.04 -33.36
CA PRO A 927 -21.65 9.64 -32.97
C PRO A 927 -20.87 8.80 -33.99
N VAL A 928 -20.99 9.11 -35.28
CA VAL A 928 -20.44 8.29 -36.38
C VAL A 928 -18.90 8.25 -36.37
N TRP A 929 -18.22 9.39 -36.15
CA TRP A 929 -16.76 9.41 -35.99
C TRP A 929 -16.28 9.17 -34.55
N ARG A 930 -17.19 9.04 -33.57
CA ARG A 930 -16.85 8.87 -32.14
C ARG A 930 -17.11 7.48 -31.57
N ALA A 931 -18.05 6.73 -32.13
CA ALA A 931 -18.35 5.36 -31.75
C ALA A 931 -17.13 4.46 -31.95
N THR A 932 -17.05 3.37 -31.17
CA THR A 932 -16.01 2.36 -31.35
C THR A 932 -16.31 1.47 -32.56
N CYS A 933 -17.58 1.18 -32.83
CA CYS A 933 -18.07 0.50 -34.02
C CYS A 933 -19.39 1.15 -34.50
N PRO A 934 -19.35 2.22 -35.32
CA PRO A 934 -20.54 2.98 -35.72
C PRO A 934 -21.60 2.13 -36.44
N ALA A 935 -21.18 1.11 -37.21
CA ALA A 935 -22.10 0.17 -37.88
C ALA A 935 -22.98 -0.64 -36.91
N LYS A 936 -22.54 -0.84 -35.66
CA LYS A 936 -23.31 -1.55 -34.60
C LYS A 936 -23.94 -0.59 -33.58
N GLU A 937 -23.26 0.52 -33.28
CA GLU A 937 -23.68 1.48 -32.24
C GLU A 937 -24.65 2.56 -32.74
N CYS A 938 -24.55 2.99 -34.01
CA CYS A 938 -25.31 4.11 -34.57
C CYS A 938 -25.56 3.99 -36.11
N PRO A 939 -26.13 2.86 -36.60
CA PRO A 939 -26.30 2.61 -38.03
C PRO A 939 -27.18 3.64 -38.75
N ASP A 940 -28.24 4.14 -38.12
CA ASP A 940 -29.14 5.16 -38.70
C ASP A 940 -28.39 6.47 -38.99
N GLN A 941 -27.52 6.90 -38.05
CA GLN A 941 -26.72 8.11 -38.18
C GLN A 941 -25.63 7.93 -39.24
N LEU A 942 -25.04 6.74 -39.35
CA LEU A 942 -24.06 6.39 -40.38
C LEU A 942 -24.70 6.44 -41.77
N CYS A 943 -25.84 5.79 -41.96
CA CYS A 943 -26.57 5.79 -43.23
C CYS A 943 -27.01 7.20 -43.68
N ARG A 944 -27.42 8.05 -42.73
CA ARG A 944 -27.85 9.44 -43.01
C ARG A 944 -26.71 10.46 -43.05
N TYR A 945 -25.46 10.04 -42.86
CA TYR A 945 -24.34 10.97 -42.66
C TYR A 945 -24.15 11.94 -43.83
N SER A 946 -24.17 11.45 -45.07
CA SER A 946 -23.95 12.26 -46.27
C SER A 946 -25.07 13.27 -46.54
N PHE A 947 -26.32 12.92 -46.19
CA PHE A 947 -27.43 13.86 -46.24
C PHE A 947 -27.29 14.96 -45.17
N ASN A 948 -26.93 14.56 -43.95
CA ASN A 948 -26.72 15.48 -42.84
C ASN A 948 -25.51 16.41 -43.07
N SER A 949 -24.42 15.92 -43.68
CA SER A 949 -23.24 16.74 -44.00
C SER A 949 -23.54 17.76 -45.10
N GLN A 950 -24.30 17.39 -46.14
CA GLN A 950 -24.79 18.31 -47.16
C GLN A 950 -25.66 19.41 -46.54
N HIS A 951 -26.69 19.04 -45.77
CA HIS A 951 -27.59 20.01 -45.12
C HIS A 951 -26.85 20.94 -44.15
N PHE A 952 -25.83 20.43 -43.44
CA PHE A 952 -24.94 21.23 -42.60
C PHE A 952 -24.11 22.22 -43.43
N ALA A 953 -23.53 21.79 -44.55
CA ALA A 953 -22.78 22.65 -45.47
C ALA A 953 -23.66 23.75 -46.12
N ASP A 954 -24.90 23.42 -46.47
CA ASP A 954 -25.87 24.36 -47.02
C ASP A 954 -26.24 25.44 -46.00
N LEU A 955 -26.45 25.06 -44.73
CA LEU A 955 -26.71 25.98 -43.63
C LEU A 955 -25.50 26.91 -43.34
N LEU A 956 -24.27 26.39 -43.44
CA LEU A 956 -23.07 27.23 -43.35
C LEU A 956 -22.95 28.21 -44.51
N SER A 957 -23.20 27.75 -45.74
CA SER A 957 -23.02 28.50 -46.99
C SER A 957 -24.09 29.58 -47.20
N SER A 958 -25.28 29.38 -46.63
CA SER A 958 -26.39 30.34 -46.62
C SER A 958 -26.33 31.25 -45.39
N THR A 959 -26.62 30.71 -44.20
CA THR A 959 -26.89 31.48 -42.98
C THR A 959 -25.61 31.96 -42.30
N PHE A 960 -24.50 31.23 -42.41
CA PHE A 960 -23.19 31.62 -41.83
C PHE A 960 -22.19 32.10 -42.89
N LYS A 961 -22.66 32.50 -44.08
CA LYS A 961 -21.84 32.96 -45.22
C LYS A 961 -20.83 34.06 -44.88
N TYR A 962 -21.21 35.00 -44.01
CA TYR A 962 -20.33 36.08 -43.52
C TYR A 962 -19.03 35.54 -42.88
N ARG A 963 -19.08 34.32 -42.33
CA ARG A 963 -17.95 33.63 -41.70
C ARG A 963 -17.26 32.63 -42.62
N TYR A 964 -17.98 31.92 -43.49
CA TYR A 964 -17.42 30.81 -44.29
C TYR A 964 -17.11 31.14 -45.77
N ASN A 965 -17.43 32.35 -46.25
CA ASN A 965 -17.05 32.77 -47.60
C ASN A 965 -15.52 32.77 -47.80
N GLY A 966 -15.01 31.90 -48.67
CA GLY A 966 -13.59 31.77 -49.00
C GLY A 966 -12.72 31.10 -47.92
N LYS A 967 -13.31 30.60 -46.83
CA LYS A 967 -12.55 29.98 -45.72
C LYS A 967 -13.34 28.93 -44.95
N ILE A 968 -12.69 27.79 -44.72
CA ILE A 968 -13.16 26.69 -43.86
C ILE A 968 -12.02 26.26 -42.93
N THR A 969 -12.34 25.66 -41.77
CA THR A 969 -11.34 25.07 -40.88
C THR A 969 -11.03 23.63 -41.30
N ASN A 970 -9.78 23.20 -41.08
CA ASN A 970 -9.29 21.90 -41.57
C ASN A 970 -10.13 20.72 -41.02
N TYR A 971 -10.44 20.72 -39.72
CA TYR A 971 -11.30 19.69 -39.11
C TYR A 971 -12.74 19.71 -39.61
N LEU A 972 -13.32 20.89 -39.88
CA LEU A 972 -14.69 20.98 -40.38
C LEU A 972 -14.80 20.42 -41.79
N HIS A 973 -13.84 20.75 -42.67
CA HIS A 973 -13.71 20.14 -43.99
C HIS A 973 -13.55 18.61 -43.90
N LYS A 974 -12.61 18.11 -43.09
CA LYS A 974 -12.43 16.65 -42.90
C LYS A 974 -13.69 15.95 -42.38
N THR A 975 -14.42 16.60 -41.47
CA THR A 975 -15.68 16.08 -40.89
C THR A 975 -16.76 15.97 -41.96
N LEU A 976 -16.90 16.98 -42.81
CA LEU A 976 -17.97 17.05 -43.81
C LEU A 976 -17.70 16.19 -45.05
N ALA A 977 -16.44 16.07 -45.47
CA ALA A 977 -16.06 15.37 -46.70
C ALA A 977 -15.69 13.89 -46.53
N HIS A 978 -14.79 13.55 -45.58
CA HIS A 978 -14.08 12.26 -45.63
C HIS A 978 -14.56 11.21 -44.62
N VAL A 979 -15.43 11.56 -43.65
CA VAL A 979 -15.86 10.62 -42.60
C VAL A 979 -16.54 9.35 -43.13
N PRO A 980 -17.45 9.39 -44.13
CA PRO A 980 -18.05 8.18 -44.69
C PRO A 980 -17.01 7.22 -45.29
N GLU A 981 -16.14 7.74 -46.16
CA GLU A 981 -15.08 7.00 -46.86
C GLU A 981 -14.08 6.33 -45.89
N ILE A 982 -13.68 7.05 -44.83
CA ILE A 982 -12.79 6.50 -43.80
C ILE A 982 -13.49 5.39 -43.01
N ILE A 983 -14.80 5.51 -42.72
CA ILE A 983 -15.53 4.47 -41.95
C ILE A 983 -15.81 3.24 -42.80
N GLU A 984 -16.08 3.40 -44.10
CA GLU A 984 -16.21 2.29 -45.04
C GLU A 984 -14.90 1.48 -45.14
N ARG A 985 -13.75 2.18 -45.20
CA ARG A 985 -12.42 1.55 -45.28
C ARG A 985 -11.91 0.97 -43.95
N ASP A 986 -12.05 1.70 -42.84
CA ASP A 986 -11.41 1.37 -41.56
C ASP A 986 -12.38 0.74 -40.53
N GLY A 987 -13.69 0.71 -40.83
CA GLY A 987 -14.78 0.25 -39.95
C GLY A 987 -15.10 1.19 -38.77
N SER A 988 -14.16 2.04 -38.37
CA SER A 988 -14.27 2.96 -37.23
C SER A 988 -13.24 4.09 -37.32
N ILE A 989 -13.58 5.23 -36.73
CA ILE A 989 -12.63 6.33 -36.46
C ILE A 989 -12.37 6.45 -34.95
N GLY A 990 -13.43 6.35 -34.14
CA GLY A 990 -13.36 6.55 -32.69
C GLY A 990 -12.44 5.57 -31.97
N ALA A 991 -12.34 4.32 -32.44
CA ALA A 991 -11.41 3.33 -31.88
C ALA A 991 -9.93 3.67 -32.14
N TRP A 992 -9.64 4.36 -33.25
CA TRP A 992 -8.28 4.68 -33.70
C TRP A 992 -7.78 6.05 -33.22
N ALA A 993 -8.57 6.75 -32.41
CA ALA A 993 -8.23 8.08 -31.89
C ALA A 993 -6.98 8.11 -30.99
N SER A 994 -6.39 9.31 -30.90
CA SER A 994 -5.26 9.65 -30.02
C SER A 994 -5.62 9.70 -28.52
N GLU A 995 -6.91 9.60 -28.14
CA GLU A 995 -7.40 9.83 -26.77
C GLU A 995 -6.78 8.89 -25.72
N GLY A 996 -6.41 7.67 -26.10
CA GLY A 996 -5.63 6.76 -25.25
C GLY A 996 -4.18 7.23 -25.01
N ASN A 997 -3.55 7.79 -26.04
CA ASN A 997 -2.21 8.37 -25.94
C ASN A 997 -2.25 9.63 -25.07
N GLU A 998 -3.14 10.58 -25.34
CA GLU A 998 -3.30 11.79 -24.54
C GLU A 998 -3.64 11.51 -23.07
N SER A 999 -4.43 10.46 -22.81
CA SER A 999 -4.69 10.01 -21.43
C SER A 999 -3.43 9.48 -20.73
N ALA A 1000 -2.52 8.84 -21.45
CA ALA A 1000 -1.23 8.39 -20.92
C ALA A 1000 -0.21 9.52 -20.66
N ASN A 1001 -0.36 10.71 -21.25
CA ASN A 1001 0.44 11.90 -20.89
C ASN A 1001 0.27 12.30 -19.41
N LYS A 1002 -0.94 12.09 -18.86
CA LYS A 1002 -1.24 12.27 -17.44
C LYS A 1002 -0.47 11.27 -16.56
N LEU A 1003 -0.28 10.04 -17.04
CA LEU A 1003 0.54 9.02 -16.37
C LEU A 1003 2.02 9.41 -16.36
N PHE A 1004 2.57 9.84 -17.50
CA PHE A 1004 3.95 10.34 -17.60
C PHE A 1004 4.23 11.43 -16.55
N ARG A 1005 3.39 12.47 -16.47
CA ARG A 1005 3.54 13.56 -15.47
C ARG A 1005 3.45 13.08 -14.02
N ARG A 1006 2.71 12.00 -13.75
CA ARG A 1006 2.61 11.39 -12.41
C ARG A 1006 3.84 10.54 -12.10
N PHE A 1007 4.22 9.63 -12.98
CA PHE A 1007 5.32 8.70 -12.77
C PHE A 1007 6.67 9.43 -12.65
N ARG A 1008 6.91 10.47 -13.46
CA ARG A 1008 8.08 11.35 -13.37
C ARG A 1008 8.26 11.99 -11.99
N LYS A 1009 7.16 12.22 -11.25
CA LYS A 1009 7.17 12.80 -9.89
C LYS A 1009 7.17 11.76 -8.77
N MET A 1010 6.44 10.65 -8.94
CA MET A 1010 6.11 9.73 -7.84
C MET A 1010 6.87 8.40 -7.87
N ASN A 1011 7.31 7.95 -9.05
CA ASN A 1011 7.77 6.58 -9.28
C ASN A 1011 9.16 6.48 -9.93
N ALA A 1012 9.75 7.61 -10.33
CA ALA A 1012 11.07 7.70 -10.95
C ALA A 1012 12.13 8.31 -10.03
N ARG A 1013 13.40 7.92 -10.22
CA ARG A 1013 14.59 8.59 -9.67
C ARG A 1013 14.61 10.04 -10.13
N GLN A 1014 14.85 10.97 -9.21
CA GLN A 1014 14.85 12.41 -9.47
C GLN A 1014 16.22 12.87 -10.00
N SER A 1015 16.60 12.37 -11.18
CA SER A 1015 17.87 12.68 -11.87
C SER A 1015 17.69 12.58 -13.39
N LYS A 1016 18.28 13.53 -14.14
CA LYS A 1016 18.26 13.58 -15.61
C LYS A 1016 18.61 12.22 -16.25
N ALA A 1017 19.64 11.54 -15.75
CA ALA A 1017 20.21 10.33 -16.36
C ALA A 1017 19.29 9.08 -16.31
N PHE A 1018 18.39 9.01 -15.32
CA PHE A 1018 17.60 7.80 -15.02
C PHE A 1018 16.09 8.01 -15.04
N GLU A 1019 15.60 9.25 -15.12
CA GLU A 1019 14.17 9.50 -14.97
C GLU A 1019 13.33 8.86 -16.09
N LEU A 1020 13.78 8.93 -17.35
CA LEU A 1020 13.05 8.32 -18.46
C LEU A 1020 13.09 6.79 -18.44
N GLU A 1021 14.16 6.18 -17.93
CA GLU A 1021 14.29 4.73 -17.77
C GLU A 1021 13.26 4.21 -16.75
N ASP A 1022 13.16 4.86 -15.59
CA ASP A 1022 12.18 4.48 -14.56
C ASP A 1022 10.74 4.75 -15.00
N VAL A 1023 10.49 5.87 -15.70
CA VAL A 1023 9.15 6.19 -16.22
C VAL A 1023 8.75 5.18 -17.29
N LEU A 1024 9.61 4.87 -18.27
CA LEU A 1024 9.34 3.89 -19.31
C LEU A 1024 9.05 2.51 -18.69
N LYS A 1025 9.92 2.04 -17.79
CA LYS A 1025 9.75 0.75 -17.11
C LYS A 1025 8.45 0.68 -16.30
N HIS A 1026 8.16 1.69 -15.49
CA HIS A 1026 6.98 1.66 -14.62
C HIS A 1026 5.67 1.85 -15.39
N HIS A 1027 5.69 2.62 -16.47
CA HIS A 1027 4.55 2.80 -17.36
C HIS A 1027 4.26 1.51 -18.16
N TRP A 1028 5.30 0.81 -18.64
CA TRP A 1028 5.15 -0.52 -19.25
C TRP A 1028 4.44 -1.51 -18.30
N LEU A 1029 4.91 -1.61 -17.05
CA LEU A 1029 4.28 -2.45 -16.02
C LEU A 1029 2.84 -2.04 -15.70
N TYR A 1030 2.49 -0.75 -15.80
CA TYR A 1030 1.12 -0.28 -15.60
C TYR A 1030 0.18 -0.71 -16.74
N THR A 1031 0.72 -0.84 -17.94
CA THR A 1031 -0.01 -1.29 -19.14
C THR A 1031 0.01 -2.81 -19.36
N SER A 1032 0.39 -3.60 -18.35
CA SER A 1032 0.35 -5.07 -18.37
C SER A 1032 -1.08 -5.58 -18.11
N LYS A 1033 -1.64 -6.35 -19.04
CA LYS A 1033 -2.94 -7.01 -18.90
C LYS A 1033 -2.90 -8.10 -17.84
N TYR A 1034 -1.81 -8.87 -17.77
CA TYR A 1034 -1.57 -9.84 -16.70
C TYR A 1034 -1.70 -9.22 -15.30
N LEU A 1035 -1.06 -8.06 -15.06
CA LEU A 1035 -1.19 -7.34 -13.77
C LEU A 1035 -2.58 -6.72 -13.55
N GLN A 1036 -3.31 -6.37 -14.61
CA GLN A 1036 -4.67 -5.83 -14.52
C GLN A 1036 -5.68 -6.92 -14.12
N LYS A 1037 -5.54 -8.15 -14.63
CA LYS A 1037 -6.41 -9.30 -14.30
C LYS A 1037 -6.47 -9.59 -12.79
N PHE A 1038 -5.35 -9.56 -12.08
CA PHE A 1038 -5.32 -9.73 -10.62
C PHE A 1038 -6.15 -8.67 -9.86
N MET A 1039 -6.35 -7.48 -10.43
CA MET A 1039 -7.18 -6.43 -9.81
C MET A 1039 -8.68 -6.65 -10.05
N GLU A 1040 -9.06 -7.50 -11.02
CA GLU A 1040 -10.44 -7.81 -11.39
C GLU A 1040 -10.98 -9.08 -10.72
N ALA A 1041 -10.16 -9.77 -9.91
CA ALA A 1041 -10.44 -11.07 -9.26
C ALA A 1041 -11.77 -11.18 -8.46
N HIS A 1042 -12.42 -10.06 -8.15
CA HIS A 1042 -13.75 -10.04 -7.54
C HIS A 1042 -14.92 -10.34 -8.50
N LYS A 1043 -14.72 -10.28 -9.83
CA LYS A 1043 -15.78 -10.53 -10.81
C LYS A 1043 -15.97 -12.02 -11.11
N ASN A 1044 -14.86 -12.73 -11.36
CA ASN A 1044 -14.86 -14.14 -11.76
C ASN A 1044 -14.14 -14.98 -10.68
N SER A 1045 -14.79 -15.20 -9.53
CA SER A 1045 -14.17 -15.87 -8.38
C SER A 1045 -13.66 -17.28 -8.67
N ALA A 1046 -14.24 -18.00 -9.63
CA ALA A 1046 -13.77 -19.31 -10.08
C ALA A 1046 -12.44 -19.23 -10.85
N LYS A 1047 -12.36 -18.40 -11.92
CA LYS A 1047 -11.13 -18.23 -12.73
C LYS A 1047 -9.98 -17.63 -11.93
N ALA A 1048 -10.26 -16.71 -11.00
CA ALA A 1048 -9.25 -16.11 -10.12
C ALA A 1048 -8.58 -17.11 -9.15
N LEU A 1049 -9.17 -18.28 -8.91
CA LEU A 1049 -8.58 -19.38 -8.11
C LEU A 1049 -7.68 -20.31 -8.95
N GLN A 1050 -7.82 -20.31 -10.27
CA GLN A 1050 -6.97 -21.07 -11.21
C GLN A 1050 -5.71 -20.29 -11.59
N ALA A 1051 -5.77 -18.96 -11.72
CA ALA A 1051 -4.63 -18.07 -12.01
C ALA A 1051 -3.58 -17.93 -10.86
N THR A 1052 -3.50 -18.93 -9.97
CA THR A 1052 -2.47 -19.07 -8.92
C THR A 1052 -1.70 -20.40 -9.02
N ILE A 1053 -1.85 -21.12 -10.13
CA ILE A 1053 -1.20 -22.40 -10.40
C ILE A 1053 -0.02 -22.15 -11.35
N ASP A 1054 1.19 -22.57 -10.97
CA ASP A 1054 2.33 -22.68 -11.88
C ASP A 1054 2.07 -23.83 -12.87
N PRO A 1055 2.17 -23.63 -14.20
CA PRO A 1055 2.10 -24.69 -15.19
C PRO A 1055 3.49 -25.28 -15.47
N ILE A 1056 4.09 -25.93 -14.46
CA ILE A 1056 5.33 -26.71 -14.62
C ILE A 1056 5.17 -28.01 -13.81
N GLU A 1057 5.59 -29.14 -14.40
CA GLU A 1057 5.44 -30.52 -13.88
C GLU A 1057 4.00 -31.08 -13.88
N MET A 1058 3.37 -31.08 -15.06
CA MET A 1058 2.73 -32.32 -15.54
C MET A 1058 3.81 -33.06 -16.30
N GLN A 1059 4.30 -34.17 -15.75
CA GLN A 1059 5.19 -35.08 -16.46
C GLN A 1059 4.32 -36.03 -17.28
N ASP A 1060 4.63 -36.21 -18.56
CA ASP A 1060 3.88 -37.12 -19.43
C ASP A 1060 4.05 -38.56 -18.93
N ASP A 1061 3.00 -39.12 -18.32
CA ASP A 1061 2.88 -40.57 -18.13
C ASP A 1061 2.57 -41.17 -19.51
N GLU A 1062 3.55 -41.86 -20.10
CA GLU A 1062 3.39 -42.58 -21.37
C GLU A 1062 2.33 -43.69 -21.22
N ASP A 1063 1.26 -43.62 -22.03
CA ASP A 1063 0.29 -44.71 -22.17
C ASP A 1063 0.99 -45.97 -22.71
N ILE A 1064 1.34 -46.89 -21.81
CA ILE A 1064 1.84 -48.22 -22.16
C ILE A 1064 0.68 -49.02 -22.77
N SER A 1065 0.58 -48.99 -24.09
CA SER A 1065 -0.29 -49.87 -24.86
C SER A 1065 0.16 -51.32 -24.71
N LEU A 1066 -0.70 -52.15 -24.11
CA LEU A 1066 -0.50 -53.60 -24.07
C LEU A 1066 -0.81 -54.19 -25.45
N GLU A 1067 0.22 -54.45 -26.24
CA GLU A 1067 0.12 -55.31 -27.42
C GLU A 1067 -0.27 -56.74 -27.01
N VAL A 1068 -1.46 -57.16 -27.41
CA VAL A 1068 -1.84 -58.57 -27.45
C VAL A 1068 -1.53 -59.08 -28.86
N ASN A 1069 -0.37 -59.74 -29.01
CA ASN A 1069 -0.04 -60.44 -30.26
C ASN A 1069 -0.87 -61.72 -30.38
N GLU A 1070 -1.64 -61.83 -31.47
CA GLU A 1070 -1.97 -63.12 -32.08
C GLU A 1070 -1.17 -63.26 -33.39
N PHE A 1071 -0.37 -64.33 -33.45
CA PHE A 1071 0.49 -64.82 -34.55
C PHE A 1071 1.84 -64.12 -34.79
#